data_AF-A0A7Y0HXF6-F1
#
_entry.id   AF-A0A7Y0HXF6-F1
#
_cell.length_a   1.000
_cell.length_b   1.000
_cell.length_c   1.000
_cell.angle_alpha   90.00
_cell.angle_beta   90.00
_cell.angle_gamma   90.00
#
_symmetry.space_group_name_H-M   'P 1'
#
loop_
_entity.id
_entity.type
_entity.pdbx_description
1 polymer ?
#
loop_
_entity_poly.entity_id
_entity_poly.type
_entity_poly.pdbx_seq_one_letter_code
_entity_poly.pdbx_strand_id
1 'polypeptide(L)'
;MADRFDAQAFLKGLDAIFDAHEQAKKAEPYLLQALTDAENAHDEAGQLTVLNEIMGFYRSQSRHEDNQWMVQRALELAAHMGLEDTEAWTTTLINAATSMRAAKRYDQAEDLYRQALDSALKTYGPADRRLAALHNNLSILYSETHRLNKAEAELREALRIIEASSVNADQDLDVASTHTNLALTLLEEGKKEGATAHARKALEIYRNGHLEHSAHYASALAGYAQVCYHNSLFVDAVDAYRHALAVIEECYGTDNDYYRVTVANLEDAVKAAEELGMKVPDENPYEGNAEAPAAVPPAAQPVAGADAQDADAVSEDAASADAAQGTQGVDAAKTLLEDAQSRDADINAALSRPPMTGLQLAKAYWEAYGKPLIAEKYPEYQGRIAAGLVGHGSECYGFDDEISQDHDFGPGFCLWLTAEDYAKIGEQLQADYEALPQTFQGYGPREQTARAQGAGRRVGVFEIGQFFESITGYPQAPAEDAPHEWLMLDEATLAAATNGQVFADPLGRFSKVRQGFKLMPQDVVLSLISRRLGMIAQAGQYNVPRMLRRGDGAAAMLSIDEFVKATASLVFLINTPTAVGYLPYYKWQFAALRKLSRRIATMLADVTEQLEKVLRLSSAACFGGAGFGEGGKGAGPAIDQVTATIDHICAEIVKQLKRERLTESDETFLEWQRPYVEEHIVSSNPVLRSL
;
A
#
# COMPACT_ATOMS: atom_id res chain seq x y z
N MET A 1 -15.02 13.82 -42.91
CA MET A 1 -15.69 13.40 -41.67
C MET A 1 -14.79 12.34 -41.09
N ALA A 2 -14.19 12.60 -39.93
CA ALA A 2 -13.40 11.57 -39.23
C ALA A 2 -14.38 10.48 -38.77
N ASP A 3 -14.02 9.21 -38.98
CA ASP A 3 -14.80 8.07 -38.49
C ASP A 3 -14.86 8.15 -36.95
N ARG A 4 -16.07 8.24 -36.40
CA ARG A 4 -16.32 8.27 -34.95
C ARG A 4 -16.22 6.84 -34.41
N PHE A 5 -15.64 6.65 -33.23
CA PHE A 5 -15.57 5.34 -32.59
C PHE A 5 -16.98 4.84 -32.25
N ASP A 6 -17.27 3.58 -32.59
CA ASP A 6 -18.58 2.96 -32.32
C ASP A 6 -18.54 2.24 -30.96
N ALA A 7 -18.82 3.00 -29.90
CA ALA A 7 -18.85 2.47 -28.53
C ALA A 7 -19.90 1.35 -28.35
N GLN A 8 -21.00 1.38 -29.09
CA GLN A 8 -22.05 0.37 -28.97
C GLN A 8 -21.64 -0.95 -29.61
N ALA A 9 -20.99 -0.90 -30.78
CA ALA A 9 -20.40 -2.07 -31.38
C ALA A 9 -19.26 -2.65 -30.52
N PHE A 10 -18.44 -1.78 -29.92
CA PHE A 10 -17.39 -2.17 -28.97
C PHE A 10 -17.97 -2.97 -27.79
N LEU A 11 -18.94 -2.42 -27.05
CA LEU A 11 -19.54 -3.07 -25.89
C LEU A 11 -20.18 -4.41 -26.28
N LYS A 12 -20.93 -4.46 -27.39
CA LYS A 12 -21.53 -5.71 -27.87
C LYS A 12 -20.50 -6.78 -28.21
N GLY A 13 -19.34 -6.40 -28.77
CA GLY A 13 -18.27 -7.35 -29.04
C GLY A 13 -17.56 -7.81 -27.76
N LEU A 14 -17.47 -6.94 -26.74
CA LEU A 14 -16.97 -7.31 -25.42
C LEU A 14 -17.90 -8.34 -24.76
N ASP A 15 -19.22 -8.07 -24.76
CA ASP A 15 -20.23 -8.99 -24.24
C ASP A 15 -20.13 -10.37 -24.91
N ALA A 16 -19.98 -10.41 -26.23
CA ALA A 16 -19.83 -11.66 -26.97
C ALA A 16 -18.58 -12.47 -26.56
N ILE A 17 -17.49 -11.80 -26.15
CA ILE A 17 -16.29 -12.47 -25.64
C ILE A 17 -16.55 -13.11 -24.27
N PHE A 18 -17.29 -12.40 -23.40
CA PHE A 18 -17.68 -12.92 -22.09
C PHE A 18 -18.68 -14.08 -22.22
N ASP A 19 -19.69 -13.96 -23.07
CA ASP A 19 -20.68 -15.01 -23.34
C ASP A 19 -20.02 -16.29 -23.90
N ALA A 20 -19.01 -16.12 -24.75
CA ALA A 20 -18.23 -17.23 -25.30
C ALA A 20 -17.26 -17.89 -24.29
N HIS A 21 -17.17 -17.38 -23.06
CA HIS A 21 -16.20 -17.81 -22.04
C HIS A 21 -14.73 -17.69 -22.51
N GLU A 22 -14.44 -16.71 -23.37
CA GLU A 22 -13.11 -16.49 -23.96
C GLU A 22 -12.35 -15.32 -23.30
N GLN A 23 -12.84 -14.82 -22.16
CA GLN A 23 -12.32 -13.64 -21.48
C GLN A 23 -10.83 -13.73 -21.14
N ALA A 24 -10.34 -14.90 -20.74
CA ALA A 24 -8.94 -15.11 -20.37
C ALA A 24 -7.96 -14.92 -21.54
N LYS A 25 -8.43 -14.97 -22.80
CA LYS A 25 -7.58 -14.88 -24.00
C LYS A 25 -7.87 -13.66 -24.87
N LYS A 26 -9.13 -13.23 -24.94
CA LYS A 26 -9.57 -12.24 -25.93
C LYS A 26 -9.97 -10.89 -25.35
N ALA A 27 -10.36 -10.81 -24.07
CA ALA A 27 -10.90 -9.57 -23.51
C ALA A 27 -9.85 -8.45 -23.46
N GLU A 28 -8.64 -8.71 -22.94
CA GLU A 28 -7.59 -7.68 -22.86
C GLU A 28 -7.12 -7.17 -24.23
N PRO A 29 -6.74 -8.02 -25.20
CA PRO A 29 -6.37 -7.52 -26.52
C PRO A 29 -7.49 -6.72 -27.19
N TYR A 30 -8.75 -7.13 -27.00
CA TYR A 30 -9.91 -6.43 -27.55
C TYR A 30 -10.10 -5.05 -26.91
N LEU A 31 -9.98 -4.95 -25.58
CA LEU A 31 -10.07 -3.68 -24.85
C LEU A 31 -8.95 -2.71 -25.21
N LEU A 32 -7.70 -3.18 -25.29
CA LEU A 32 -6.55 -2.33 -25.65
C LEU A 32 -6.59 -1.87 -27.11
N GLN A 33 -7.07 -2.73 -28.02
CA GLN A 33 -7.30 -2.34 -29.41
C GLN A 33 -8.40 -1.29 -29.51
N ALA A 34 -9.52 -1.48 -28.81
CA ALA A 34 -10.61 -0.51 -28.77
C ALA A 34 -10.16 0.85 -28.22
N LEU A 35 -9.26 0.87 -27.22
CA LEU A 35 -8.69 2.10 -26.70
C LEU A 35 -7.85 2.82 -27.77
N THR A 36 -7.00 2.05 -28.48
CA THR A 36 -6.18 2.57 -29.60
C THR A 36 -7.05 3.11 -30.74
N ASP A 37 -8.15 2.43 -31.06
CA ASP A 37 -9.08 2.84 -32.10
C ASP A 37 -9.82 4.14 -31.72
N ALA A 38 -10.25 4.24 -30.45
CA ALA A 38 -10.87 5.46 -29.93
C ALA A 38 -9.89 6.65 -29.86
N GLU A 39 -8.61 6.40 -29.56
CA GLU A 39 -7.53 7.40 -29.62
C GLU A 39 -7.27 7.90 -31.03
N ASN A 40 -7.17 6.98 -32.01
CA ASN A 40 -6.96 7.32 -33.42
C ASN A 40 -8.14 8.06 -34.04
N ALA A 41 -9.36 7.76 -33.57
CA ALA A 41 -10.58 8.48 -33.95
C ALA A 41 -10.70 9.87 -33.28
N HIS A 42 -9.82 10.18 -32.33
CA HIS A 42 -9.92 11.35 -31.45
C HIS A 42 -11.28 11.46 -30.74
N ASP A 43 -11.87 10.31 -30.38
CA ASP A 43 -13.16 10.22 -29.69
C ASP A 43 -12.95 10.07 -28.18
N GLU A 44 -12.87 11.21 -27.47
CA GLU A 44 -12.64 11.24 -26.01
C GLU A 44 -13.75 10.54 -25.22
N ALA A 45 -15.00 10.60 -25.68
CA ALA A 45 -16.11 9.90 -25.03
C ALA A 45 -15.97 8.38 -25.19
N GLY A 46 -15.63 7.92 -26.40
CA GLY A 46 -15.31 6.51 -26.65
C GLY A 46 -14.13 6.02 -25.82
N GLN A 47 -13.07 6.82 -25.70
CA GLN A 47 -11.90 6.52 -24.86
C GLN A 47 -12.28 6.36 -23.39
N LEU A 48 -13.09 7.26 -22.83
CA LEU A 48 -13.52 7.17 -21.43
C LEU A 48 -14.39 5.94 -21.17
N THR A 49 -15.26 5.56 -22.11
CA THR A 49 -16.02 4.30 -22.02
C THR A 49 -15.07 3.10 -21.99
N VAL A 50 -14.12 3.01 -22.92
CA VAL A 50 -13.18 1.88 -22.96
C VAL A 50 -12.30 1.84 -21.70
N LEU A 51 -11.84 2.99 -21.19
CA LEU A 51 -11.05 3.06 -19.95
C LEU A 51 -11.84 2.56 -18.74
N ASN A 52 -13.13 2.88 -18.65
CA ASN A 52 -14.00 2.35 -17.59
C ASN A 52 -14.12 0.82 -17.64
N GLU A 53 -14.26 0.25 -18.84
CA GLU A 53 -14.29 -1.21 -19.02
C GLU A 53 -12.95 -1.87 -18.68
N ILE A 54 -11.83 -1.26 -19.07
CA ILE A 54 -10.50 -1.75 -18.70
C ILE A 54 -10.32 -1.73 -17.17
N MET A 55 -10.78 -0.68 -16.48
CA MET A 55 -10.71 -0.62 -15.02
C MET A 55 -11.47 -1.79 -14.37
N GLY A 56 -12.67 -2.09 -14.87
CA GLY A 56 -13.46 -3.24 -14.41
C GLY A 56 -12.76 -4.58 -14.69
N PHE A 57 -12.19 -4.75 -15.88
CA PHE A 57 -11.50 -5.96 -16.31
C PHE A 57 -10.20 -6.21 -15.52
N TYR A 58 -9.33 -5.21 -15.37
CA TYR A 58 -8.11 -5.39 -14.58
C TYR A 58 -8.40 -5.58 -13.09
N ARG A 59 -9.47 -4.98 -12.57
CA ARG A 59 -9.95 -5.25 -11.21
C ARG A 59 -10.34 -6.71 -11.04
N SER A 60 -11.12 -7.31 -11.94
CA SER A 60 -11.56 -8.71 -11.82
C SER A 60 -10.40 -9.70 -11.94
N GLN A 61 -9.36 -9.35 -12.72
CA GLN A 61 -8.15 -10.16 -12.87
C GLN A 61 -7.10 -9.92 -11.76
N SER A 62 -7.42 -9.12 -10.73
CA SER A 62 -6.48 -8.73 -9.66
C SER A 62 -5.19 -8.05 -10.16
N ARG A 63 -5.24 -7.43 -11.35
CA ARG A 63 -4.12 -6.71 -11.98
C ARG A 63 -4.08 -5.26 -11.53
N HIS A 64 -3.87 -5.08 -10.23
CA HIS A 64 -4.00 -3.77 -9.58
C HIS A 64 -3.01 -2.73 -10.09
N GLU A 65 -1.76 -3.11 -10.39
CA GLU A 65 -0.73 -2.19 -10.87
C GLU A 65 -1.05 -1.64 -12.27
N ASP A 66 -1.49 -2.50 -13.19
CA ASP A 66 -1.91 -2.09 -14.54
C ASP A 66 -3.15 -1.19 -14.47
N ASN A 67 -4.04 -1.48 -13.52
CA ASN A 67 -5.25 -0.70 -13.30
C ASN A 67 -4.97 0.71 -12.79
N GLN A 68 -3.89 0.93 -12.00
CA GLN A 68 -3.55 2.28 -11.51
C GLN A 68 -3.36 3.28 -12.66
N TRP A 69 -2.73 2.87 -13.75
CA TRP A 69 -2.54 3.71 -14.93
C TRP A 69 -3.86 4.03 -15.63
N MET A 70 -4.76 3.03 -15.72
CA MET A 70 -6.08 3.21 -16.32
C MET A 70 -6.96 4.15 -15.49
N VAL A 71 -6.90 4.03 -14.17
CA VAL A 71 -7.59 4.92 -13.23
C VAL A 71 -7.11 6.36 -13.40
N GLN A 72 -5.80 6.60 -13.37
CA GLN A 72 -5.25 7.95 -13.54
C GLN A 72 -5.68 8.55 -14.88
N ARG A 73 -5.55 7.78 -15.96
CA ARG A 73 -5.90 8.23 -17.30
C ARG A 73 -7.40 8.51 -17.47
N ALA A 74 -8.27 7.69 -16.87
CA ALA A 74 -9.72 7.91 -16.91
C ALA A 74 -10.13 9.18 -16.16
N LEU A 75 -9.54 9.43 -14.98
CA LEU A 75 -9.81 10.62 -14.19
C LEU A 75 -9.29 11.90 -14.88
N GLU A 76 -8.07 11.86 -15.42
CA GLU A 76 -7.49 12.99 -16.17
C GLU A 76 -8.31 13.32 -17.43
N LEU A 77 -8.73 12.29 -18.18
CA LEU A 77 -9.54 12.46 -19.38
C LEU A 77 -10.93 13.04 -19.03
N ALA A 78 -11.60 12.49 -18.02
CA ALA A 78 -12.91 12.99 -17.62
C ALA A 78 -12.86 14.43 -17.09
N ALA A 79 -11.80 14.80 -16.36
CA ALA A 79 -11.56 16.18 -15.95
C ALA A 79 -11.28 17.11 -17.14
N HIS A 80 -10.46 16.67 -18.10
CA HIS A 80 -10.17 17.42 -19.32
C HIS A 80 -11.44 17.68 -20.17
N MET A 81 -12.33 16.69 -20.24
CA MET A 81 -13.63 16.80 -20.91
C MET A 81 -14.62 17.73 -20.16
N GLY A 82 -14.27 18.22 -18.97
CA GLY A 82 -15.14 19.06 -18.14
C GLY A 82 -16.38 18.33 -17.63
N LEU A 83 -16.27 17.02 -17.36
CA LEU A 83 -17.38 16.18 -16.89
C LEU A 83 -17.65 16.31 -15.39
N GLU A 84 -16.96 17.19 -14.68
CA GLU A 84 -17.18 17.43 -13.24
C GLU A 84 -18.67 17.65 -12.93
N ASP A 85 -19.14 17.05 -11.83
CA ASP A 85 -20.56 17.04 -11.43
C ASP A 85 -21.53 16.46 -12.49
N THR A 86 -21.09 15.54 -13.34
CA THR A 86 -21.96 14.74 -14.24
C THR A 86 -22.03 13.28 -13.82
N GLU A 87 -23.06 12.56 -14.29
CA GLU A 87 -23.19 11.11 -14.01
C GLU A 87 -22.00 10.28 -14.53
N ALA A 88 -21.39 10.70 -15.64
CA ALA A 88 -20.21 10.06 -16.21
C ALA A 88 -18.97 10.21 -15.32
N TRP A 89 -18.82 11.39 -14.69
CA TRP A 89 -17.78 11.63 -13.69
C TRP A 89 -18.01 10.82 -12.42
N THR A 90 -19.23 10.81 -11.89
CA THR A 90 -19.60 9.97 -10.75
C THR A 90 -19.27 8.50 -11.02
N THR A 91 -19.63 7.97 -12.19
CA THR A 91 -19.34 6.58 -12.59
C THR A 91 -17.84 6.30 -12.63
N THR A 92 -17.06 7.21 -13.20
CA THR A 92 -15.60 7.09 -13.31
C THR A 92 -14.95 7.11 -11.92
N LEU A 93 -15.39 7.99 -11.01
CA LEU A 93 -14.93 8.03 -9.63
C LEU A 93 -15.26 6.74 -8.86
N ILE A 94 -16.47 6.19 -9.03
CA ILE A 94 -16.86 4.92 -8.38
C ILE A 94 -15.96 3.77 -8.88
N ASN A 95 -15.71 3.69 -10.19
CA ASN A 95 -14.85 2.66 -10.78
C ASN A 95 -13.40 2.81 -10.32
N ALA A 96 -12.90 4.04 -10.25
CA ALA A 96 -11.58 4.37 -9.72
C ALA A 96 -11.46 3.97 -8.23
N ALA A 97 -12.42 4.38 -7.39
CA ALA A 97 -12.46 4.07 -5.97
C ALA A 97 -12.49 2.56 -5.71
N THR A 98 -13.35 1.84 -6.44
CA THR A 98 -13.46 0.38 -6.33
C THR A 98 -12.19 -0.33 -6.82
N SER A 99 -11.50 0.23 -7.82
CA SER A 99 -10.19 -0.26 -8.26
C SER A 99 -9.11 -0.06 -7.20
N MET A 100 -9.09 1.10 -6.52
CA MET A 100 -8.18 1.35 -5.39
C MET A 100 -8.49 0.47 -4.18
N ARG A 101 -9.78 0.22 -3.87
CA ARG A 101 -10.21 -0.68 -2.80
C ARG A 101 -9.70 -2.10 -3.06
N ALA A 102 -9.94 -2.63 -4.27
CA ALA A 102 -9.46 -3.94 -4.66
C ALA A 102 -7.93 -4.06 -4.59
N ALA A 103 -7.21 -2.97 -4.87
CA ALA A 103 -5.76 -2.88 -4.71
C ALA A 103 -5.27 -2.71 -3.26
N LYS A 104 -6.18 -2.76 -2.27
CA LYS A 104 -5.93 -2.51 -0.84
C LYS A 104 -5.32 -1.12 -0.54
N ARG A 105 -5.54 -0.14 -1.43
CA ARG A 105 -5.15 1.26 -1.23
C ARG A 105 -6.32 2.01 -0.59
N TYR A 106 -6.60 1.66 0.66
CA TYR A 106 -7.84 2.04 1.33
C TYR A 106 -8.05 3.55 1.49
N ASP A 107 -7.00 4.30 1.80
CA ASP A 107 -7.11 5.76 1.95
C ASP A 107 -7.53 6.43 0.63
N GLN A 108 -6.91 6.02 -0.48
CA GLN A 108 -7.25 6.54 -1.81
C GLN A 108 -8.64 6.11 -2.26
N ALA A 109 -9.05 4.88 -1.92
CA ALA A 109 -10.40 4.41 -2.18
C ALA A 109 -11.43 5.24 -1.42
N GLU A 110 -11.16 5.57 -0.15
CA GLU A 110 -12.03 6.40 0.68
C GLU A 110 -12.18 7.81 0.11
N ASP A 111 -11.08 8.43 -0.28
CA ASP A 111 -11.09 9.77 -0.87
C ASP A 111 -11.87 9.80 -2.18
N LEU A 112 -11.67 8.81 -3.05
CA LEU A 112 -12.39 8.72 -4.32
C LEU A 112 -13.88 8.37 -4.12
N TYR A 113 -14.23 7.52 -3.17
CA TYR A 113 -15.64 7.26 -2.86
C TYR A 113 -16.33 8.49 -2.24
N ARG A 114 -15.64 9.29 -1.43
CA ARG A 114 -16.19 10.56 -0.91
C ARG A 114 -16.42 11.56 -2.03
N GLN A 115 -15.48 11.70 -2.95
CA GLN A 115 -15.67 12.52 -4.16
C GLN A 115 -16.84 12.00 -5.01
N ALA A 116 -16.94 10.68 -5.17
CA ALA A 116 -18.07 10.06 -5.86
C ALA A 116 -19.39 10.35 -5.15
N LEU A 117 -19.41 10.37 -3.82
CA LEU A 117 -20.62 10.64 -3.03
C LEU A 117 -21.05 12.09 -3.15
N ASP A 118 -20.10 13.04 -3.07
CA ASP A 118 -20.39 14.46 -3.28
C ASP A 118 -20.95 14.71 -4.69
N SER A 119 -20.32 14.11 -5.71
CA SER A 119 -20.80 14.19 -7.10
C SER A 119 -22.19 13.54 -7.24
N ALA A 120 -22.38 12.35 -6.68
CA ALA A 120 -23.64 11.61 -6.70
C ALA A 120 -24.80 12.39 -6.06
N LEU A 121 -24.56 13.06 -4.93
CA LEU A 121 -25.59 13.86 -4.24
C LEU A 121 -26.03 15.08 -5.05
N LYS A 122 -25.21 15.58 -5.96
CA LYS A 122 -25.57 16.67 -6.90
C LYS A 122 -26.26 16.14 -8.15
N THR A 123 -25.89 14.96 -8.63
CA THR A 123 -26.36 14.42 -9.92
C THR A 123 -27.59 13.53 -9.81
N TYR A 124 -27.71 12.77 -8.72
CA TYR A 124 -28.74 11.76 -8.54
C TYR A 124 -29.87 12.27 -7.64
N GLY A 125 -31.07 11.73 -7.85
CA GLY A 125 -32.19 11.97 -6.95
C GLY A 125 -31.96 11.30 -5.58
N PRO A 126 -32.61 11.78 -4.51
CA PRO A 126 -32.44 11.24 -3.15
C PRO A 126 -32.95 9.80 -2.96
N ALA A 127 -33.68 9.25 -3.94
CA ALA A 127 -34.16 7.87 -3.99
C ALA A 127 -33.54 7.07 -5.16
N ASP A 128 -32.44 7.56 -5.75
CA ASP A 128 -31.76 6.86 -6.84
C ASP A 128 -30.99 5.65 -6.29
N ARG A 129 -31.25 4.46 -6.84
CA ARG A 129 -30.60 3.21 -6.41
C ARG A 129 -29.09 3.20 -6.64
N ARG A 130 -28.57 4.03 -7.56
CA ARG A 130 -27.11 4.19 -7.77
C ARG A 130 -26.44 4.82 -6.55
N LEU A 131 -27.14 5.71 -5.83
CA LEU A 131 -26.65 6.27 -4.57
C LEU A 131 -26.57 5.19 -3.49
N ALA A 132 -27.57 4.30 -3.40
CA ALA A 132 -27.52 3.17 -2.47
C ALA A 132 -26.37 2.20 -2.77
N ALA A 133 -26.12 1.90 -4.05
CA ALA A 133 -24.98 1.07 -4.45
C ALA A 133 -23.64 1.68 -4.04
N LEU A 134 -23.51 3.01 -4.08
CA LEU A 134 -22.33 3.72 -3.60
C LEU A 134 -22.15 3.59 -2.07
N HIS A 135 -23.22 3.79 -1.30
CA HIS A 135 -23.21 3.55 0.15
C HIS A 135 -22.84 2.09 0.49
N ASN A 136 -23.37 1.12 -0.24
CA ASN A 136 -22.99 -0.29 -0.06
C ASN A 136 -21.49 -0.50 -0.35
N ASN A 137 -20.93 0.11 -1.41
CA ASN A 137 -19.50 0.04 -1.70
C ASN A 137 -18.60 0.68 -0.62
N LEU A 138 -19.03 1.81 -0.05
CA LEU A 138 -18.37 2.45 1.09
C LEU A 138 -18.43 1.55 2.34
N SER A 139 -19.53 0.84 2.55
CA SER A 139 -19.66 -0.09 3.68
C SER A 139 -18.65 -1.23 3.61
N ILE A 140 -18.41 -1.79 2.42
CA ILE A 140 -17.41 -2.84 2.19
C ILE A 140 -16.01 -2.30 2.51
N LEU A 141 -15.68 -1.09 2.05
CA LEU A 141 -14.40 -0.44 2.40
C LEU A 141 -14.24 -0.29 3.92
N TYR A 142 -15.29 0.14 4.62
CA TYR A 142 -15.25 0.29 6.07
C TYR A 142 -15.19 -1.04 6.80
N SER A 143 -15.85 -2.10 6.32
CA SER A 143 -15.72 -3.45 6.88
C SER A 143 -14.30 -4.01 6.69
N GLU A 144 -13.72 -3.92 5.48
CA GLU A 144 -12.34 -4.36 5.21
C GLU A 144 -11.30 -3.63 6.09
N THR A 145 -11.57 -2.37 6.44
CA THR A 145 -10.72 -1.55 7.32
C THR A 145 -11.13 -1.61 8.80
N HIS A 146 -12.00 -2.54 9.19
CA HIS A 146 -12.46 -2.79 10.56
C HIS A 146 -13.13 -1.58 11.24
N ARG A 147 -13.70 -0.67 10.45
CA ARG A 147 -14.48 0.50 10.90
C ARG A 147 -15.98 0.18 10.85
N LEU A 148 -16.37 -0.84 11.60
CA LEU A 148 -17.69 -1.47 11.53
C LEU A 148 -18.86 -0.51 11.81
N ASN A 149 -18.70 0.43 12.76
CA ASN A 149 -19.70 1.48 13.01
C ASN A 149 -20.00 2.34 11.76
N LYS A 150 -18.97 2.66 10.96
CA LYS A 150 -19.17 3.40 9.71
C LYS A 150 -19.81 2.51 8.65
N ALA A 151 -19.38 1.25 8.54
CA ALA A 151 -19.99 0.29 7.63
C ALA A 151 -21.49 0.11 7.89
N GLU A 152 -21.88 0.00 9.17
CA GLU A 152 -23.29 -0.06 9.57
C GLU A 152 -24.06 1.20 9.13
N ALA A 153 -23.50 2.39 9.39
CA ALA A 153 -24.14 3.64 9.02
C ALA A 153 -24.39 3.75 7.50
N GLU A 154 -23.39 3.39 6.69
CA GLU A 154 -23.52 3.36 5.23
C GLU A 154 -24.56 2.34 4.76
N LEU A 155 -24.60 1.14 5.34
CA LEU A 155 -25.60 0.12 4.99
C LEU A 155 -27.02 0.52 5.37
N ARG A 156 -27.20 1.21 6.51
CA ARG A 156 -28.52 1.74 6.91
C ARG A 156 -29.00 2.81 5.94
N GLU A 157 -28.11 3.67 5.45
CA GLU A 157 -28.48 4.67 4.46
C GLU A 157 -28.79 4.03 3.09
N ALA A 158 -28.00 3.04 2.66
CA ALA A 158 -28.30 2.25 1.47
C ALA A 158 -29.68 1.59 1.56
N LEU A 159 -30.00 0.97 2.71
CA LEU A 159 -31.28 0.32 2.96
C LEU A 159 -32.43 1.32 2.87
N ARG A 160 -32.31 2.47 3.55
CA ARG A 160 -33.32 3.55 3.53
C ARG A 160 -33.63 4.00 2.09
N ILE A 161 -32.61 4.17 1.26
CA ILE A 161 -32.77 4.59 -0.14
C ILE A 161 -33.45 3.50 -0.96
N ILE A 162 -33.01 2.24 -0.85
CA ILE A 162 -33.56 1.13 -1.64
C ILE A 162 -35.02 0.88 -1.25
N GLU A 163 -35.34 0.86 0.05
CA GLU A 163 -36.72 0.73 0.55
C GLU A 163 -37.62 1.85 0.02
N ALA A 164 -37.17 3.10 0.07
CA ALA A 164 -37.92 4.25 -0.44
C ALA A 164 -38.11 4.22 -1.97
N SER A 165 -37.17 3.61 -2.70
CA SER A 165 -37.21 3.48 -4.16
C SER A 165 -37.98 2.23 -4.63
N SER A 166 -38.30 1.31 -3.73
CA SER A 166 -38.89 0.02 -4.08
C SER A 166 -40.40 0.11 -4.27
N VAL A 167 -40.90 -0.60 -5.28
CA VAL A 167 -42.34 -0.78 -5.49
C VAL A 167 -42.93 -1.75 -4.44
N ASN A 168 -42.14 -2.74 -4.02
CA ASN A 168 -42.50 -3.69 -2.97
C ASN A 168 -41.24 -4.16 -2.23
N ALA A 169 -40.89 -3.47 -1.15
CA ALA A 169 -39.67 -3.74 -0.38
C ALA A 169 -39.61 -5.17 0.17
N ASP A 170 -40.77 -5.79 0.47
CA ASP A 170 -40.85 -7.16 0.99
C ASP A 170 -40.57 -8.24 -0.06
N GLN A 171 -40.32 -7.87 -1.33
CA GLN A 171 -39.97 -8.78 -2.43
C GLN A 171 -38.74 -8.31 -3.22
N ASP A 172 -38.08 -7.24 -2.77
CA ASP A 172 -37.01 -6.59 -3.54
C ASP A 172 -35.64 -7.21 -3.24
N LEU A 173 -34.99 -7.70 -4.30
CA LEU A 173 -33.67 -8.34 -4.24
C LEU A 173 -32.60 -7.42 -3.63
N ASP A 174 -32.65 -6.12 -3.94
CA ASP A 174 -31.65 -5.15 -3.47
C ASP A 174 -31.82 -4.90 -1.95
N VAL A 175 -33.07 -4.92 -1.46
CA VAL A 175 -33.39 -4.82 -0.02
C VAL A 175 -32.88 -6.07 0.71
N ALA A 176 -33.14 -7.26 0.15
CA ALA A 176 -32.69 -8.52 0.74
C ALA A 176 -31.15 -8.63 0.81
N SER A 177 -30.46 -8.21 -0.25
CA SER A 177 -29.00 -8.18 -0.32
C SER A 177 -28.41 -7.20 0.71
N THR A 178 -29.01 -6.02 0.86
CA THR A 178 -28.55 -5.02 1.83
C THR A 178 -28.76 -5.50 3.28
N HIS A 179 -29.88 -6.17 3.57
CA HIS A 179 -30.10 -6.82 4.87
C HIS A 179 -29.07 -7.92 5.16
N THR A 180 -28.67 -8.69 4.16
CA THR A 180 -27.63 -9.73 4.31
C THR A 180 -26.29 -9.09 4.70
N ASN A 181 -25.87 -8.04 4.01
CA ASN A 181 -24.63 -7.32 4.31
C ASN A 181 -24.66 -6.67 5.70
N LEU A 182 -25.80 -6.09 6.09
CA LEU A 182 -26.00 -5.50 7.40
C LEU A 182 -25.94 -6.56 8.51
N ALA A 183 -26.52 -7.74 8.28
CA ALA A 183 -26.46 -8.84 9.23
C ALA A 183 -25.02 -9.30 9.51
N LEU A 184 -24.21 -9.46 8.45
CA LEU A 184 -22.80 -9.85 8.57
C LEU A 184 -21.97 -8.76 9.27
N THR A 185 -22.18 -7.49 8.91
CA THR A 185 -21.47 -6.36 9.54
C THR A 185 -21.79 -6.26 11.04
N LEU A 186 -23.07 -6.39 11.41
CA LEU A 186 -23.49 -6.40 12.81
C LEU A 186 -22.94 -7.61 13.58
N LEU A 187 -22.77 -8.75 12.91
CA LEU A 187 -22.18 -9.93 13.50
C LEU A 187 -20.71 -9.70 13.84
N GLU A 188 -19.93 -9.13 12.92
CA GLU A 188 -18.53 -8.76 13.13
C GLU A 188 -18.37 -7.75 14.29
N GLU A 189 -19.35 -6.87 14.46
CA GLU A 189 -19.37 -5.90 15.57
C GLU A 189 -19.82 -6.50 16.91
N GLY A 190 -20.30 -7.76 16.91
CA GLY A 190 -20.83 -8.44 18.09
C GLY A 190 -22.28 -8.10 18.43
N LYS A 191 -23.00 -7.36 17.58
CA LYS A 191 -24.43 -7.01 17.73
C LYS A 191 -25.34 -8.16 17.28
N LYS A 192 -25.28 -9.28 18.03
CA LYS A 192 -25.90 -10.58 17.72
C LYS A 192 -27.42 -10.53 17.44
N GLU A 193 -28.16 -9.76 18.22
CA GLU A 193 -29.62 -9.67 18.08
C GLU A 193 -30.02 -8.97 16.77
N GLY A 194 -29.37 -7.84 16.46
CA GLY A 194 -29.56 -7.12 15.21
C GLY A 194 -29.14 -7.94 13.99
N ALA A 195 -28.01 -8.65 14.07
CA ALA A 195 -27.54 -9.55 13.03
C ALA A 195 -28.58 -10.64 12.72
N THR A 196 -29.17 -11.24 13.75
CA THR A 196 -30.21 -12.29 13.61
C THR A 196 -31.47 -11.74 12.96
N ALA A 197 -31.92 -10.54 13.37
CA ALA A 197 -33.11 -9.91 12.82
C ALA A 197 -32.94 -9.62 11.32
N HIS A 198 -31.82 -9.02 10.92
CA HIS A 198 -31.55 -8.69 9.53
C HIS A 198 -31.33 -9.93 8.65
N ALA A 199 -30.63 -10.96 9.13
CA ALA A 199 -30.44 -12.20 8.37
C ALA A 199 -31.78 -12.92 8.12
N ARG A 200 -32.68 -12.96 9.12
CA ARG A 200 -34.03 -13.51 8.94
C ARG A 200 -34.86 -12.70 7.95
N LYS A 201 -34.82 -11.36 8.06
CA LYS A 201 -35.56 -10.48 7.16
C LYS A 201 -35.11 -10.66 5.72
N ALA A 202 -33.81 -10.80 5.46
CA ALA A 202 -33.29 -11.10 4.13
C ALA A 202 -33.90 -12.39 3.56
N LEU A 203 -33.87 -13.50 4.30
CA LEU A 203 -34.44 -14.78 3.86
C LEU A 203 -35.97 -14.72 3.64
N GLU A 204 -36.69 -13.94 4.44
CA GLU A 204 -38.12 -13.70 4.26
C GLU A 204 -38.40 -12.98 2.94
N ILE A 205 -37.64 -11.93 2.61
CA ILE A 205 -37.81 -11.17 1.37
C ILE A 205 -37.54 -12.06 0.14
N TYR A 206 -36.46 -12.86 0.17
CA TYR A 206 -36.17 -13.80 -0.92
C TYR A 206 -37.32 -14.80 -1.15
N ARG A 207 -37.92 -15.32 -0.07
CA ARG A 207 -39.07 -16.23 -0.16
C ARG A 207 -40.32 -15.54 -0.69
N ASN A 208 -40.62 -14.36 -0.17
CA ASN A 208 -41.78 -13.57 -0.62
C ASN A 208 -41.64 -13.16 -2.09
N GLY A 209 -40.41 -12.97 -2.58
CA GLY A 209 -40.10 -12.67 -3.98
C GLY A 209 -40.03 -13.90 -4.90
N HIS A 210 -40.16 -15.12 -4.36
CA HIS A 210 -39.95 -16.36 -5.10
C HIS A 210 -38.56 -16.47 -5.75
N LEU A 211 -37.52 -16.06 -5.01
CA LEU A 211 -36.13 -15.98 -5.46
C LEU A 211 -35.22 -17.05 -4.82
N GLU A 212 -35.80 -18.15 -4.34
CA GLU A 212 -35.08 -19.21 -3.60
C GLU A 212 -34.08 -19.99 -4.47
N HIS A 213 -34.19 -19.91 -5.80
CA HIS A 213 -33.25 -20.53 -6.75
C HIS A 213 -32.14 -19.57 -7.20
N SER A 214 -31.99 -18.41 -6.55
CA SER A 214 -30.97 -17.43 -6.91
C SER A 214 -29.67 -17.63 -6.13
N ALA A 215 -28.55 -17.34 -6.78
CA ALA A 215 -27.24 -17.30 -6.13
C ALA A 215 -27.17 -16.34 -4.93
N HIS A 216 -27.94 -15.25 -4.99
CA HIS A 216 -28.04 -14.28 -3.91
C HIS A 216 -28.76 -14.88 -2.68
N TYR A 217 -29.75 -15.76 -2.90
CA TYR A 217 -30.39 -16.51 -1.83
C TYR A 217 -29.41 -17.48 -1.14
N ALA A 218 -28.59 -18.19 -1.91
CA ALA A 218 -27.55 -19.05 -1.35
C ALA A 218 -26.57 -18.28 -0.45
N SER A 219 -26.18 -17.07 -0.88
CA SER A 219 -25.32 -16.18 -0.09
C SER A 219 -26.01 -15.72 1.19
N ALA A 220 -27.30 -15.41 1.13
CA ALA A 220 -28.09 -15.05 2.31
C ALA A 220 -28.26 -16.22 3.30
N LEU A 221 -28.42 -17.45 2.81
CA LEU A 221 -28.45 -18.66 3.64
C LEU A 221 -27.11 -18.91 4.33
N ALA A 222 -26.00 -18.77 3.61
CA ALA A 222 -24.66 -18.88 4.20
C ALA A 222 -24.41 -17.79 5.26
N GLY A 223 -24.86 -16.55 5.00
CA GLY A 223 -24.76 -15.47 5.99
C GLY A 223 -25.61 -15.72 7.23
N TYR A 224 -26.84 -16.21 7.06
CA TYR A 224 -27.69 -16.64 8.18
C TYR A 224 -27.06 -17.77 8.99
N ALA A 225 -26.49 -18.78 8.32
CA ALA A 225 -25.78 -19.87 8.97
C ALA A 225 -24.60 -19.37 9.82
N GLN A 226 -23.85 -18.39 9.31
CA GLN A 226 -22.74 -17.78 10.05
C GLN A 226 -23.21 -17.02 11.30
N VAL A 227 -24.35 -16.31 11.21
CA VAL A 227 -25.00 -15.69 12.38
C VAL A 227 -25.42 -16.74 13.40
N CYS A 228 -26.03 -17.85 12.96
CA CYS A 228 -26.40 -18.95 13.84
C CYS A 228 -25.17 -19.58 14.54
N TYR A 229 -24.08 -19.82 13.80
CA TYR A 229 -22.84 -20.37 14.34
C TYR A 229 -22.26 -19.50 15.47
N HIS A 230 -22.16 -18.18 15.26
CA HIS A 230 -21.66 -17.23 16.26
C HIS A 230 -22.61 -17.02 17.45
N ASN A 231 -23.89 -17.38 17.29
CA ASN A 231 -24.89 -17.42 18.35
C ASN A 231 -24.99 -18.78 19.04
N SER A 232 -24.08 -19.72 18.72
CA SER A 232 -24.06 -21.08 19.24
C SER A 232 -25.31 -21.91 18.90
N LEU A 233 -26.05 -21.52 17.86
CA LEU A 233 -27.15 -22.24 17.27
C LEU A 233 -26.61 -23.19 16.18
N PHE A 234 -25.74 -24.12 16.59
CA PHE A 234 -24.96 -24.93 15.63
C PHE A 234 -25.82 -25.85 14.77
N VAL A 235 -26.94 -26.37 15.30
CA VAL A 235 -27.87 -27.20 14.52
C VAL A 235 -28.56 -26.39 13.42
N ASP A 236 -28.98 -25.16 13.73
CA ASP A 236 -29.58 -24.25 12.75
C ASP A 236 -28.55 -23.80 11.70
N ALA A 237 -27.30 -23.60 12.11
CA ALA A 237 -26.20 -23.30 11.19
C ALA A 237 -25.92 -24.45 10.22
N VAL A 238 -25.92 -25.69 10.71
CA VAL A 238 -25.75 -26.89 9.88
C VAL A 238 -26.88 -27.02 8.85
N ASP A 239 -28.14 -26.82 9.25
CA ASP A 239 -29.28 -26.87 8.33
C ASP A 239 -29.17 -25.78 7.25
N ALA A 240 -28.85 -24.55 7.65
CA ALA A 240 -28.72 -23.42 6.73
C ALA A 240 -27.52 -23.57 5.77
N TYR A 241 -26.38 -24.12 6.21
CA TYR A 241 -25.25 -24.41 5.31
C TYR A 241 -25.57 -25.54 4.33
N ARG A 242 -26.28 -26.59 4.76
CA ARG A 242 -26.73 -27.66 3.85
C ARG A 242 -27.67 -27.12 2.78
N HIS A 243 -28.59 -26.25 3.17
CA HIS A 243 -29.49 -25.58 2.22
C HIS A 243 -28.72 -24.66 1.26
N ALA A 244 -27.78 -23.86 1.77
CA ALA A 244 -26.92 -23.03 0.93
C ALA A 244 -26.16 -23.86 -0.11
N LEU A 245 -25.60 -25.02 0.29
CA LEU A 245 -24.89 -25.92 -0.63
C LEU A 245 -25.79 -26.46 -1.75
N ALA A 246 -27.04 -26.84 -1.44
CA ALA A 246 -27.98 -27.31 -2.45
C ALA A 246 -28.29 -26.22 -3.50
N VAL A 247 -28.47 -24.97 -3.08
CA VAL A 247 -28.72 -23.85 -3.99
C VAL A 247 -27.44 -23.47 -4.77
N ILE A 248 -26.26 -23.53 -4.16
CA ILE A 248 -24.97 -23.32 -4.85
C ILE A 248 -24.77 -24.38 -5.93
N GLU A 249 -25.04 -25.65 -5.62
CA GLU A 249 -24.92 -26.75 -6.57
C GLU A 249 -25.88 -26.57 -7.76
N GLU A 250 -27.11 -26.15 -7.50
CA GLU A 250 -28.09 -25.82 -8.55
C GLU A 250 -27.60 -24.67 -9.47
N CYS A 251 -27.07 -23.60 -8.88
CA CYS A 251 -26.67 -22.40 -9.62
C CYS A 251 -25.33 -22.54 -10.36
N TYR A 252 -24.35 -23.19 -9.71
CA TYR A 252 -22.93 -23.12 -10.10
C TYR A 252 -22.24 -24.50 -10.13
N GLY A 253 -22.95 -25.58 -9.81
CA GLY A 253 -22.35 -26.90 -9.60
C GLY A 253 -21.48 -26.98 -8.36
N THR A 254 -20.67 -28.03 -8.26
CA THR A 254 -19.82 -28.31 -7.09
C THR A 254 -18.36 -27.88 -7.26
N ASP A 255 -17.93 -27.57 -8.49
CA ASP A 255 -16.56 -27.17 -8.82
C ASP A 255 -16.38 -25.65 -8.77
N ASN A 256 -16.68 -25.04 -7.62
CA ASN A 256 -16.48 -23.61 -7.39
C ASN A 256 -16.08 -23.30 -5.95
N ASP A 257 -15.51 -22.12 -5.75
CA ASP A 257 -14.95 -21.70 -4.46
C ASP A 257 -16.03 -21.53 -3.38
N TYR A 258 -17.23 -21.06 -3.76
CA TYR A 258 -18.35 -20.90 -2.84
C TYR A 258 -18.76 -22.24 -2.23
N TYR A 259 -18.89 -23.27 -3.06
CA TYR A 259 -19.22 -24.63 -2.61
C TYR A 259 -18.17 -25.14 -1.62
N ARG A 260 -16.87 -25.01 -1.94
CA ARG A 260 -15.79 -25.49 -1.07
C ARG A 260 -15.74 -24.76 0.28
N VAL A 261 -15.93 -23.44 0.29
CA VAL A 261 -15.93 -22.63 1.52
C VAL A 261 -17.14 -22.99 2.39
N THR A 262 -18.33 -23.13 1.79
CA THR A 262 -19.54 -23.51 2.52
C THR A 262 -19.45 -24.92 3.10
N VAL A 263 -18.80 -25.87 2.41
CA VAL A 263 -18.50 -27.21 2.96
C VAL A 263 -17.60 -27.11 4.19
N ALA A 264 -16.51 -26.35 4.14
CA ALA A 264 -15.62 -26.18 5.28
C ALA A 264 -16.34 -25.57 6.50
N ASN A 265 -17.17 -24.55 6.27
CA ASN A 265 -17.97 -23.92 7.33
C ASN A 265 -19.02 -24.87 7.91
N LEU A 266 -19.61 -25.74 7.07
CA LEU A 266 -20.51 -26.80 7.50
C LEU A 266 -19.78 -27.81 8.41
N GLU A 267 -18.58 -28.25 8.03
CA GLU A 267 -17.76 -29.16 8.85
C GLU A 267 -17.46 -28.57 10.23
N ASP A 268 -17.09 -27.28 10.29
CA ASP A 268 -16.86 -26.56 11.56
C ASP A 268 -18.13 -26.50 12.41
N ALA A 269 -19.29 -26.22 11.80
CA ALA A 269 -20.58 -26.19 12.49
C ALA A 269 -20.99 -27.56 13.04
N VAL A 270 -20.77 -28.64 12.27
CA VAL A 270 -21.02 -30.02 12.73
C VAL A 270 -20.12 -30.36 13.91
N LYS A 271 -18.82 -30.10 13.80
CA LYS A 271 -17.86 -30.37 14.87
C LYS A 271 -18.21 -29.61 16.15
N ALA A 272 -18.56 -28.33 16.06
CA ALA A 272 -18.96 -27.54 17.22
C ALA A 272 -20.26 -28.07 17.88
N ALA A 273 -21.21 -28.55 17.07
CA ALA A 273 -22.42 -29.21 17.58
C ALA A 273 -22.09 -30.53 18.31
N GLU A 274 -21.22 -31.36 17.74
CA GLU A 274 -20.79 -32.63 18.33
C GLU A 274 -20.02 -32.43 19.65
N GLU A 275 -19.12 -31.46 19.71
CA GLU A 275 -18.36 -31.12 20.93
C GLU A 275 -19.27 -30.71 22.10
N LEU A 276 -20.42 -30.10 21.81
CA LEU A 276 -21.44 -29.75 22.79
C LEU A 276 -22.50 -30.84 23.02
N GLY A 277 -22.33 -32.01 22.41
CA GLY A 277 -23.25 -33.14 22.52
C GLY A 277 -24.62 -32.87 21.89
N MET A 278 -24.72 -31.90 20.97
CA MET A 278 -25.94 -31.62 20.24
C MET A 278 -26.17 -32.67 19.16
N LYS A 279 -27.42 -33.11 19.00
CA LYS A 279 -27.76 -34.10 17.97
C LYS A 279 -27.94 -33.41 16.62
N VAL A 280 -26.95 -33.54 15.74
CA VAL A 280 -27.07 -33.14 14.33
C VAL A 280 -27.84 -34.21 13.56
N PRO A 281 -28.89 -33.86 12.79
CA PRO A 281 -29.56 -34.83 11.93
C PRO A 281 -28.60 -35.39 10.86
N ASP A 282 -28.53 -36.72 10.72
CA ASP A 282 -27.69 -37.40 9.72
C ASP A 282 -28.20 -37.18 8.29
N GLU A 283 -29.51 -37.01 8.12
CA GLU A 283 -30.13 -36.79 6.80
C GLU A 283 -29.95 -35.33 6.37
N ASN A 284 -29.48 -35.12 5.13
CA ASN A 284 -29.51 -33.83 4.46
C ASN A 284 -30.85 -33.72 3.70
N PRO A 285 -31.83 -32.93 4.19
CA PRO A 285 -33.14 -32.86 3.56
C PRO A 285 -33.12 -32.22 2.17
N TYR A 286 -32.02 -31.54 1.80
CA TYR A 286 -31.85 -30.84 0.54
C TYR A 286 -31.01 -31.62 -0.49
N GLU A 287 -30.61 -32.86 -0.18
CA GLU A 287 -29.78 -33.69 -1.08
C GLU A 287 -30.53 -34.00 -2.39
N GLY A 288 -30.04 -33.45 -3.51
CA GLY A 288 -30.65 -33.59 -4.83
C GLY A 288 -31.99 -32.86 -5.01
N ASN A 289 -32.41 -32.02 -4.04
CA ASN A 289 -33.62 -31.20 -4.15
C ASN A 289 -33.52 -29.92 -3.31
N ALA A 290 -33.26 -28.78 -3.94
CA ALA A 290 -33.25 -27.46 -3.29
C ALA A 290 -34.65 -26.98 -2.85
N GLU A 291 -35.74 -27.61 -3.32
CA GLU A 291 -37.12 -27.25 -2.97
C GLU A 291 -37.61 -27.88 -1.66
N ALA A 292 -36.79 -28.69 -0.97
CA ALA A 292 -37.21 -29.32 0.28
C ALA A 292 -37.58 -28.24 1.31
N PRO A 293 -38.77 -28.30 1.93
CA PRO A 293 -39.20 -27.26 2.86
C PRO A 293 -38.26 -27.25 4.06
N ALA A 294 -37.52 -26.16 4.22
CA ALA A 294 -36.72 -25.94 5.41
C ALA A 294 -37.61 -26.08 6.64
N ALA A 295 -37.11 -26.78 7.67
CA ALA A 295 -37.73 -26.74 8.98
C ALA A 295 -37.54 -25.31 9.51
N VAL A 296 -38.48 -24.41 9.21
CA VAL A 296 -38.51 -23.07 9.82
C VAL A 296 -38.59 -23.30 11.33
N PRO A 297 -37.57 -22.90 12.13
CA PRO A 297 -37.72 -22.96 13.57
C PRO A 297 -38.90 -22.06 13.92
N PRO A 298 -39.83 -22.51 14.79
CA PRO A 298 -41.04 -21.77 15.07
C PRO A 298 -40.70 -20.34 15.49
N ALA A 299 -41.58 -19.40 15.15
CA ALA A 299 -41.53 -18.06 15.72
C ALA A 299 -41.31 -18.19 17.23
N ALA A 300 -40.22 -17.60 17.74
CA ALA A 300 -40.09 -17.45 19.17
C ALA A 300 -41.36 -16.73 19.64
N GLN A 301 -42.12 -17.38 20.53
CA GLN A 301 -43.22 -16.72 21.20
C GLN A 301 -42.68 -15.42 21.82
N PRO A 302 -43.44 -14.31 21.75
CA PRO A 302 -43.00 -13.05 22.32
C PRO A 302 -42.72 -13.28 23.80
N VAL A 303 -41.47 -13.03 24.22
CA VAL A 303 -41.18 -12.90 25.64
C VAL A 303 -41.94 -11.67 26.08
N ALA A 304 -42.98 -11.90 26.90
CA ALA A 304 -43.86 -10.86 27.40
C ALA A 304 -43.04 -9.73 28.04
N GLY A 305 -43.20 -8.52 27.51
CA GLY A 305 -42.60 -7.31 28.08
C GLY A 305 -42.15 -6.28 27.05
N ALA A 306 -42.88 -6.07 25.96
CA ALA A 306 -42.71 -4.91 25.09
C ALA A 306 -44.06 -4.23 24.95
N ASP A 307 -44.32 -3.25 25.81
CA ASP A 307 -45.35 -2.25 25.53
C ASP A 307 -44.86 -1.45 24.32
N ALA A 308 -45.55 -1.67 23.21
CA ALA A 308 -45.48 -0.84 22.04
C ALA A 308 -46.14 0.50 22.37
N GLN A 309 -45.36 1.59 22.36
CA GLN A 309 -45.89 2.91 22.05
C GLN A 309 -44.79 3.81 21.49
N ASP A 310 -45.16 4.45 20.39
CA ASP A 310 -44.63 5.67 19.82
C ASP A 310 -43.37 5.58 18.95
N ALA A 311 -43.62 5.18 17.70
CA ALA A 311 -43.15 5.97 16.57
C ALA A 311 -43.93 7.30 16.53
N ASP A 312 -43.18 8.38 16.27
CA ASP A 312 -43.60 9.72 15.88
C ASP A 312 -44.39 10.57 16.89
N ALA A 313 -43.72 11.57 17.49
CA ALA A 313 -43.81 12.96 17.01
C ALA A 313 -43.45 14.00 18.10
N VAL A 314 -42.48 14.86 17.77
CA VAL A 314 -42.57 16.33 17.88
C VAL A 314 -42.41 16.99 19.27
N SER A 315 -41.21 17.59 19.41
CA SER A 315 -40.89 18.94 19.90
C SER A 315 -41.05 19.36 21.37
N GLU A 316 -40.10 20.25 21.70
CA GLU A 316 -40.15 21.36 22.67
C GLU A 316 -39.84 21.08 24.15
N ASP A 317 -38.62 21.50 24.48
CA ASP A 317 -38.32 22.47 25.53
C ASP A 317 -38.78 22.21 26.98
N ALA A 318 -37.73 22.20 27.80
CA ALA A 318 -37.60 22.97 29.03
C ALA A 318 -38.22 22.43 30.33
N ALA A 319 -37.27 22.21 31.24
CA ALA A 319 -37.27 22.70 32.61
C ALA A 319 -38.16 21.96 33.64
N SER A 320 -37.50 21.18 34.49
CA SER A 320 -37.17 21.53 35.89
C SER A 320 -37.13 20.26 36.73
N ALA A 321 -35.93 19.92 37.23
CA ALA A 321 -35.54 20.08 38.64
C ALA A 321 -36.06 18.90 39.50
N ASP A 322 -35.21 17.93 39.83
CA ASP A 322 -34.30 17.90 41.01
C ASP A 322 -34.88 16.83 41.96
N ALA A 323 -34.22 15.94 42.70
CA ALA A 323 -32.85 15.53 43.01
C ALA A 323 -33.00 14.03 43.45
N ALA A 324 -32.03 13.13 43.63
CA ALA A 324 -30.62 13.21 43.95
C ALA A 324 -29.98 11.80 43.79
N GLN A 325 -28.65 11.81 43.72
CA GLN A 325 -27.67 10.71 43.92
C GLN A 325 -27.18 9.95 42.67
N GLY A 326 -25.96 10.32 42.23
CA GLY A 326 -25.17 9.61 41.22
C GLY A 326 -23.86 10.29 40.81
N THR A 327 -23.19 11.03 41.71
CA THR A 327 -21.89 11.68 41.45
C THR A 327 -20.75 10.68 41.58
N GLN A 328 -20.38 10.01 40.49
CA GLN A 328 -19.04 9.41 40.32
C GLN A 328 -18.69 9.04 38.86
N GLY A 329 -19.64 9.04 37.91
CA GLY A 329 -19.38 8.75 36.49
C GLY A 329 -19.12 9.97 35.59
N VAL A 330 -19.40 11.18 36.07
CA VAL A 330 -19.40 12.39 35.22
C VAL A 330 -18.00 13.01 35.07
N ASP A 331 -17.09 12.80 36.02
CA ASP A 331 -15.71 13.31 35.91
C ASP A 331 -14.91 12.53 34.84
N ALA A 332 -15.05 11.21 34.79
CA ALA A 332 -14.33 10.38 33.81
C ALA A 332 -14.79 10.62 32.36
N ALA A 333 -16.09 10.83 32.13
CA ALA A 333 -16.61 11.16 30.81
C ALA A 333 -16.18 12.57 30.36
N LYS A 334 -16.03 13.51 31.29
CA LYS A 334 -15.58 14.87 31.01
C LYS A 334 -14.08 14.92 30.69
N THR A 335 -13.26 14.16 31.41
CA THR A 335 -11.84 13.99 31.08
C THR A 335 -11.64 13.33 29.71
N LEU A 336 -12.45 12.33 29.36
CA LEU A 336 -12.39 11.67 28.04
C LEU A 336 -12.87 12.57 26.89
N LEU A 337 -13.85 13.44 27.13
CA LEU A 337 -14.31 14.44 26.16
C LEU A 337 -13.31 15.59 26.00
N GLU A 338 -12.67 16.03 27.08
CA GLU A 338 -11.59 17.03 27.04
C GLU A 338 -10.34 16.47 26.34
N ASP A 339 -10.00 15.19 26.56
CA ASP A 339 -8.92 14.49 25.85
C ASP A 339 -9.25 14.27 24.36
N ALA A 340 -10.49 13.92 24.02
CA ALA A 340 -10.95 13.78 22.63
C ALA A 340 -10.99 15.12 21.89
N GLN A 341 -11.44 16.19 22.55
CA GLN A 341 -11.42 17.55 21.99
C GLN A 341 -9.99 18.10 21.87
N SER A 342 -9.07 17.73 22.77
CA SER A 342 -7.65 18.05 22.62
C SER A 342 -7.01 17.30 21.45
N ARG A 343 -7.39 16.03 21.22
CA ARG A 343 -6.96 15.22 20.07
C ARG A 343 -7.51 15.75 18.75
N ASP A 344 -8.78 16.15 18.70
CA ASP A 344 -9.35 16.78 17.51
C ASP A 344 -8.73 18.17 17.26
N ALA A 345 -8.37 18.91 18.31
CA ALA A 345 -7.61 20.15 18.18
C ALA A 345 -6.18 19.92 17.70
N ASP A 346 -5.50 18.86 18.15
CA ASP A 346 -4.15 18.48 17.71
C ASP A 346 -4.14 17.94 16.26
N ILE A 347 -5.18 17.22 15.85
CA ILE A 347 -5.39 16.77 14.46
C ILE A 347 -5.70 17.95 13.54
N ASN A 348 -6.61 18.84 13.94
CA ASN A 348 -6.91 20.06 13.17
C ASN A 348 -5.70 21.03 13.14
N ALA A 349 -4.91 21.08 14.21
CA ALA A 349 -3.65 21.81 14.25
C ALA A 349 -2.55 21.14 13.42
N ALA A 350 -2.61 19.83 13.16
CA ALA A 350 -1.71 19.08 12.26
C ALA A 350 -2.06 19.27 10.78
N LEU A 351 -3.36 19.33 10.46
CA LEU A 351 -3.89 19.57 9.11
C LEU A 351 -3.73 21.03 8.64
N SER A 352 -3.41 21.96 9.55
CA SER A 352 -3.23 23.40 9.25
C SER A 352 -1.75 23.81 9.11
N ARG A 353 -0.80 22.87 9.13
CA ARG A 353 0.65 23.16 9.18
C ARG A 353 1.24 23.29 7.77
N PRO A 354 2.18 24.22 7.54
CA PRO A 354 3.05 24.11 6.38
C PRO A 354 3.88 22.82 6.52
N PRO A 355 3.81 21.88 5.55
CA PRO A 355 4.55 20.63 5.63
C PRO A 355 6.05 20.94 5.67
N MET A 356 6.72 20.59 6.78
CA MET A 356 8.16 20.68 6.89
C MET A 356 8.78 19.30 6.79
N THR A 357 9.79 19.19 5.95
CA THR A 357 10.68 18.03 5.95
C THR A 357 11.40 17.93 7.29
N GLY A 358 11.81 16.73 7.71
CA GLY A 358 12.51 16.51 8.96
C GLY A 358 13.87 17.25 9.02
N LEU A 359 14.52 17.48 7.88
CA LEU A 359 15.70 18.38 7.79
C LEU A 359 15.35 19.84 8.11
N GLN A 360 14.23 20.35 7.59
CA GLN A 360 13.77 21.70 7.89
C GLN A 360 13.37 21.83 9.36
N LEU A 361 12.65 20.84 9.89
CA LEU A 361 12.23 20.79 11.29
C LEU A 361 13.45 20.75 12.22
N ALA A 362 14.41 19.86 11.96
CA ALA A 362 15.63 19.75 12.75
C ALA A 362 16.46 21.04 12.73
N LYS A 363 16.59 21.68 11.56
CA LYS A 363 17.30 22.95 11.44
C LYS A 363 16.61 24.08 12.20
N ALA A 364 15.28 24.21 12.07
CA ALA A 364 14.51 25.21 12.79
C ALA A 364 14.57 24.99 14.31
N TYR A 365 14.49 23.74 14.76
CA TYR A 365 14.60 23.38 16.17
C TYR A 365 16.01 23.64 16.73
N TRP A 366 17.06 23.34 15.95
CA TRP A 366 18.44 23.71 16.27
C TRP A 366 18.62 25.22 16.43
N GLU A 367 18.08 26.01 15.49
CA GLU A 367 18.17 27.48 15.54
C GLU A 367 17.41 28.07 16.74
N ALA A 368 16.26 27.49 17.09
CA ALA A 368 15.41 27.94 18.18
C ALA A 368 15.93 27.56 19.58
N TYR A 369 16.48 26.35 19.76
CA TYR A 369 16.82 25.82 21.08
C TYR A 369 18.27 25.37 21.22
N GLY A 370 18.81 24.64 20.24
CA GLY A 370 20.18 24.10 20.35
C GLY A 370 21.26 25.16 20.33
N LYS A 371 21.14 26.15 19.44
CA LYS A 371 22.12 27.24 19.33
C LYS A 371 22.10 28.15 20.57
N PRO A 372 20.94 28.57 21.11
CA PRO A 372 20.89 29.26 22.41
C PRO A 372 21.42 28.42 23.58
N LEU A 373 21.07 27.13 23.65
CA LEU A 373 21.56 26.23 24.71
C LEU A 373 23.09 26.26 24.82
N ILE A 374 23.78 26.12 23.70
CA ILE A 374 25.25 26.14 23.65
C ILE A 374 25.79 27.52 24.01
N ALA A 375 25.19 28.60 23.50
CA ALA A 375 25.65 29.96 23.77
C ALA A 375 25.53 30.34 25.27
N GLU A 376 24.47 29.88 25.94
CA GLU A 376 24.20 30.22 27.33
C GLU A 376 24.93 29.34 28.33
N LYS A 377 24.93 28.01 28.13
CA LYS A 377 25.49 27.05 29.09
C LYS A 377 26.93 26.63 28.76
N TYR A 378 27.34 26.68 27.50
CA TYR A 378 28.64 26.18 27.02
C TYR A 378 29.38 27.20 26.12
N PRO A 379 29.50 28.48 26.51
CA PRO A 379 30.04 29.54 25.64
C PRO A 379 31.47 29.25 25.15
N GLU A 380 32.29 28.59 25.96
CA GLU A 380 33.67 28.19 25.62
C GLU A 380 33.74 27.08 24.55
N TYR A 381 32.66 26.31 24.36
CA TYR A 381 32.56 25.23 23.37
C TYR A 381 31.76 25.63 22.13
N GLN A 382 31.22 26.85 22.04
CA GLN A 382 30.43 27.30 20.89
C GLN A 382 31.20 27.19 19.56
N GLY A 383 32.51 27.46 19.59
CA GLY A 383 33.41 27.29 18.43
C GLY A 383 33.94 25.87 18.24
N ARG A 384 33.41 24.89 18.98
CA ARG A 384 33.94 23.51 19.04
C ARG A 384 32.92 22.43 18.72
N ILE A 385 31.62 22.70 18.94
CA ILE A 385 30.54 21.74 18.72
C ILE A 385 30.01 21.86 17.28
N ALA A 386 29.96 20.73 16.57
CA ALA A 386 29.25 20.65 15.29
C ALA A 386 27.78 20.27 15.53
N ALA A 387 26.88 20.72 14.66
CA ALA A 387 25.45 20.47 14.75
C ALA A 387 24.84 20.16 13.38
N GLY A 388 23.86 19.27 13.32
CA GLY A 388 23.24 18.84 12.06
C GLY A 388 22.22 17.73 12.23
N LEU A 389 21.81 17.14 11.12
CA LEU A 389 21.02 15.91 11.09
C LEU A 389 21.61 15.01 10.00
N VAL A 390 22.26 13.92 10.40
CA VAL A 390 22.95 12.93 9.56
C VAL A 390 22.72 11.56 10.18
N GLY A 391 22.60 10.51 9.36
CA GLY A 391 22.52 9.14 9.83
C GLY A 391 21.38 8.33 9.19
N HIS A 392 20.82 7.40 9.96
CA HIS A 392 19.72 6.55 9.51
C HIS A 392 18.39 7.30 9.60
N GLY A 393 17.54 7.15 8.58
CA GLY A 393 16.17 7.67 8.59
C GLY A 393 15.82 8.41 7.31
N SER A 394 14.54 8.39 6.92
CA SER A 394 14.05 9.06 5.71
C SER A 394 14.25 10.56 5.79
N GLU A 395 14.19 11.13 6.99
CA GLU A 395 14.40 12.55 7.26
C GLU A 395 15.81 12.99 6.87
N CYS A 396 16.82 12.13 7.05
CA CYS A 396 18.20 12.44 6.70
C CYS A 396 18.43 12.46 5.17
N TYR A 397 17.60 11.75 4.41
CA TYR A 397 17.69 11.72 2.94
C TYR A 397 16.78 12.76 2.25
N GLY A 398 15.83 13.33 3.01
CA GLY A 398 14.74 14.12 2.45
C GLY A 398 13.77 13.26 1.64
N PHE A 399 13.54 12.03 2.10
CA PHE A 399 12.53 11.09 1.58
C PHE A 399 11.37 10.93 2.56
N ASP A 400 11.29 11.82 3.54
CA ASP A 400 10.23 11.84 4.51
C ASP A 400 8.93 12.41 3.92
N ASP A 401 7.90 11.59 3.97
CA ASP A 401 6.51 11.87 3.65
C ASP A 401 5.61 11.56 4.85
N GLU A 402 4.31 11.84 4.76
CA GLU A 402 3.34 11.63 5.85
C GLU A 402 3.31 10.19 6.38
N ILE A 403 3.69 9.20 5.56
CA ILE A 403 3.72 7.77 5.94
C ILE A 403 4.98 7.46 6.75
N SER A 404 6.13 7.97 6.34
CA SER A 404 7.43 7.69 6.99
C SER A 404 7.73 8.55 8.23
N GLN A 405 6.78 9.38 8.66
CA GLN A 405 6.82 10.14 9.92
C GLN A 405 6.26 9.35 11.11
N ASP A 406 5.89 8.08 10.91
CA ASP A 406 5.27 7.19 11.89
C ASP A 406 6.18 6.84 13.08
N HIS A 407 7.51 6.83 12.89
CA HIS A 407 8.48 6.50 13.93
C HIS A 407 9.79 7.26 13.78
N ASP A 408 10.41 7.61 14.91
CA ASP A 408 11.66 8.37 14.96
C ASP A 408 11.57 9.71 14.20
N PHE A 409 10.39 10.31 13.96
CA PHE A 409 10.23 11.66 13.41
C PHE A 409 9.77 12.63 14.50
N GLY A 410 10.27 13.87 14.45
CA GLY A 410 9.96 14.89 15.45
C GLY A 410 11.15 15.83 15.71
N PRO A 411 10.94 16.85 16.57
CA PRO A 411 11.96 17.85 16.89
C PRO A 411 13.23 17.20 17.45
N GLY A 412 14.38 17.51 16.84
CA GLY A 412 15.67 16.99 17.28
C GLY A 412 16.79 17.27 16.29
N PHE A 413 18.03 17.24 16.77
CA PHE A 413 19.25 17.38 15.98
C PHE A 413 20.41 16.63 16.64
N CYS A 414 21.50 16.44 15.91
CA CYS A 414 22.73 15.88 16.43
C CYS A 414 23.70 16.99 16.81
N LEU A 415 24.41 16.81 17.92
CA LEU A 415 25.58 17.57 18.33
C LEU A 415 26.78 16.64 18.32
N TRP A 416 27.84 17.00 17.59
CA TRP A 416 29.04 16.19 17.47
C TRP A 416 30.24 16.89 18.08
N LEU A 417 30.94 16.17 18.95
CA LEU A 417 32.10 16.66 19.71
C LEU A 417 33.33 15.82 19.39
N THR A 418 34.49 16.43 19.50
CA THR A 418 35.75 15.66 19.52
C THR A 418 35.79 14.75 20.75
N ALA A 419 36.55 13.65 20.70
CA ALA A 419 36.73 12.78 21.86
C ALA A 419 37.19 13.54 23.12
N GLU A 420 38.05 14.55 22.97
CA GLU A 420 38.49 15.40 24.08
C GLU A 420 37.35 16.21 24.69
N ASP A 421 36.52 16.84 23.85
CA ASP A 421 35.41 17.69 24.33
C ASP A 421 34.26 16.82 24.88
N TYR A 422 33.95 15.69 24.23
CA TYR A 422 32.94 14.76 24.69
C TYR A 422 33.28 14.20 26.08
N ALA A 423 34.55 13.88 26.34
CA ALA A 423 35.00 13.42 27.66
C ALA A 423 34.82 14.48 28.76
N LYS A 424 34.79 15.78 28.42
CA LYS A 424 34.64 16.87 29.39
C LYS A 424 33.18 17.25 29.64
N ILE A 425 32.36 17.32 28.59
CA ILE A 425 31.01 17.88 28.67
C ILE A 425 29.91 17.00 28.06
N GLY A 426 30.24 15.87 27.43
CA GLY A 426 29.30 15.07 26.64
C GLY A 426 28.08 14.59 27.43
N GLU A 427 28.29 14.05 28.63
CA GLU A 427 27.21 13.55 29.50
C GLU A 427 26.30 14.69 30.00
N GLN A 428 26.88 15.78 30.49
CA GLN A 428 26.12 16.93 30.97
C GLN A 428 25.37 17.65 29.83
N LEU A 429 25.98 17.77 28.65
CA LEU A 429 25.36 18.33 27.46
C LEU A 429 24.22 17.44 26.95
N GLN A 430 24.34 16.10 27.06
CA GLN A 430 23.26 15.18 26.72
C GLN A 430 22.07 15.36 27.65
N ALA A 431 22.29 15.47 28.96
CA ALA A 431 21.22 15.73 29.93
C ALA A 431 20.54 17.09 29.66
N ASP A 432 21.32 18.12 29.34
CA ASP A 432 20.78 19.42 28.94
C ASP A 432 20.01 19.39 27.61
N TYR A 433 20.45 18.58 26.65
CA TYR A 433 19.77 18.35 25.38
C TYR A 433 18.43 17.64 25.58
N GLU A 434 18.38 16.63 26.46
CA GLU A 434 17.14 15.89 26.78
C GLU A 434 16.11 16.75 27.51
N ALA A 435 16.55 17.81 28.19
CA ALA A 435 15.70 18.79 28.85
C ALA A 435 15.07 19.82 27.87
N LEU A 436 15.43 19.80 26.58
CA LEU A 436 14.83 20.69 25.58
C LEU A 436 13.33 20.35 25.35
N PRO A 437 12.52 21.31 24.86
CA PRO A 437 11.10 21.09 24.63
C PRO A 437 10.86 19.94 23.64
N GLN A 438 10.10 18.94 24.07
CA GLN A 438 9.81 17.76 23.26
C GLN A 438 8.85 18.06 22.10
N THR A 439 8.15 19.19 22.14
CA THR A 439 7.26 19.67 21.08
C THR A 439 7.76 20.97 20.48
N PHE A 440 7.57 21.16 19.17
CA PHE A 440 7.98 22.38 18.49
C PHE A 440 7.17 22.62 17.21
N GLN A 441 6.64 23.84 17.03
CA GLN A 441 5.86 24.25 15.86
C GLN A 441 4.72 23.26 15.51
N GLY A 442 4.07 22.71 16.54
CA GLY A 442 3.01 21.72 16.41
C GLY A 442 3.51 20.27 16.27
N TYR A 443 4.78 20.04 15.94
CA TYR A 443 5.34 18.70 15.89
C TYR A 443 5.49 18.13 17.31
N GLY A 444 4.94 16.95 17.52
CA GLY A 444 4.94 16.21 18.78
C GLY A 444 6.32 15.62 19.14
N PRO A 445 6.45 14.97 20.31
CA PRO A 445 7.68 14.29 20.70
C PRO A 445 8.10 13.25 19.67
N ARG A 446 9.42 13.08 19.50
CA ARG A 446 9.95 12.01 18.66
C ARG A 446 9.63 10.66 19.30
N GLU A 447 8.78 9.86 18.66
CA GLU A 447 8.49 8.50 19.09
C GLU A 447 9.71 7.60 18.87
N GLN A 448 10.42 7.25 19.95
CA GLN A 448 11.64 6.44 19.88
C GLN A 448 11.32 4.96 19.97
N THR A 449 11.74 4.21 18.97
CA THR A 449 11.75 2.74 19.05
C THR A 449 12.77 2.25 20.07
N ALA A 450 12.59 1.05 20.66
CA ALA A 450 13.54 0.50 21.64
C ALA A 450 14.99 0.38 21.10
N ARG A 451 15.13 0.20 19.77
CA ARG A 451 16.41 0.20 19.04
C ARG A 451 17.04 1.59 18.86
N ALA A 452 16.26 2.66 19.02
CA ALA A 452 16.65 4.05 18.84
C ALA A 452 16.88 4.78 20.19
N GLN A 453 17.15 4.03 21.26
CA GLN A 453 17.38 4.55 22.61
C GLN A 453 18.82 4.32 23.06
N GLY A 454 19.28 5.09 24.06
CA GLY A 454 20.60 4.92 24.67
C GLY A 454 21.74 5.08 23.64
N ALA A 455 22.56 4.04 23.48
CA ALA A 455 23.65 4.04 22.50
C ALA A 455 23.16 3.96 21.03
N GLY A 456 21.92 3.53 20.79
CA GLY A 456 21.30 3.48 19.46
C GLY A 456 20.54 4.76 19.07
N ARG A 457 20.62 5.82 19.89
CA ARG A 457 19.92 7.08 19.64
C ARG A 457 20.30 7.70 18.30
N ARG A 458 19.31 8.27 17.61
CA ARG A 458 19.50 8.90 16.29
C ARG A 458 19.78 10.40 16.33
N VAL A 459 19.40 11.05 17.44
CA VAL A 459 19.61 12.47 17.71
C VAL A 459 20.18 12.64 19.12
N GLY A 460 20.73 13.82 19.43
CA GLY A 460 21.41 14.08 20.69
C GLY A 460 22.90 14.33 20.52
N VAL A 461 23.66 14.05 21.57
CA VAL A 461 25.07 14.40 21.69
C VAL A 461 25.94 13.18 21.43
N PHE A 462 26.94 13.32 20.58
CA PHE A 462 27.79 12.22 20.13
C PHE A 462 29.26 12.61 20.09
N GLU A 463 30.13 11.64 20.35
CA GLU A 463 31.53 11.73 19.94
C GLU A 463 31.63 11.42 18.44
N ILE A 464 32.42 12.20 17.70
CA ILE A 464 32.51 12.11 16.23
C ILE A 464 32.90 10.70 15.77
N GLY A 465 33.96 10.12 16.35
CA GLY A 465 34.42 8.77 16.00
C GLY A 465 33.36 7.70 16.27
N GLN A 466 32.82 7.66 17.49
CA GLN A 466 31.77 6.70 17.88
C GLN A 466 30.51 6.83 17.02
N PHE A 467 30.15 8.04 16.60
CA PHE A 467 29.03 8.24 15.68
C PHE A 467 29.27 7.52 14.35
N PHE A 468 30.42 7.74 13.69
CA PHE A 468 30.73 7.06 12.44
C PHE A 468 30.94 5.55 12.62
N GLU A 469 31.53 5.14 13.74
CA GLU A 469 31.75 3.74 14.08
C GLU A 469 30.42 3.00 14.25
N SER A 470 29.42 3.64 14.89
CA SER A 470 28.08 3.06 15.04
C SER A 470 27.35 2.83 13.72
N ILE A 471 27.72 3.54 12.65
CA ILE A 471 27.08 3.45 11.34
C ILE A 471 27.87 2.53 10.40
N THR A 472 29.19 2.72 10.34
CA THR A 472 30.07 2.11 9.33
C THR A 472 30.95 1.00 9.89
N GLY A 473 31.04 0.86 11.21
CA GLY A 473 32.02 0.03 11.89
C GLY A 473 33.41 0.68 12.02
N TYR A 474 33.61 1.89 11.50
CA TYR A 474 34.88 2.61 11.57
C TYR A 474 34.71 4.05 12.10
N PRO A 475 35.59 4.53 13.00
CA PRO A 475 35.51 5.90 13.51
C PRO A 475 35.93 6.95 12.48
N GLN A 476 36.64 6.54 11.43
CA GLN A 476 37.05 7.36 10.30
C GLN A 476 37.17 6.51 9.05
N ALA A 477 37.12 7.13 7.87
CA ALA A 477 37.27 6.42 6.62
C ALA A 477 38.60 5.63 6.57
N PRO A 478 38.61 4.40 6.01
CA PRO A 478 39.84 3.64 5.84
C PRO A 478 40.88 4.41 5.02
N ALA A 479 42.15 4.07 5.23
CA ALA A 479 43.25 4.69 4.50
C ALA A 479 43.18 4.34 2.99
N GLU A 480 43.74 5.22 2.15
CA GLU A 480 43.75 5.03 0.69
C GLU A 480 44.52 3.77 0.26
N ASP A 481 45.56 3.40 1.02
CA ASP A 481 46.38 2.21 0.82
C ASP A 481 45.79 0.92 1.44
N ALA A 482 44.60 1.01 2.04
CA ALA A 482 43.86 -0.11 2.62
C ALA A 482 42.58 -0.46 1.82
N PRO A 483 42.69 -0.85 0.54
CA PRO A 483 41.51 -1.07 -0.32
C PRO A 483 40.61 -2.20 0.19
N HIS A 484 41.17 -3.19 0.88
CA HIS A 484 40.42 -4.30 1.44
C HIS A 484 39.42 -3.85 2.52
N GLU A 485 39.75 -2.85 3.34
CA GLU A 485 38.83 -2.28 4.34
C GLU A 485 37.69 -1.52 3.64
N TRP A 486 38.00 -0.73 2.61
CA TRP A 486 36.99 -0.04 1.80
C TRP A 486 35.99 -0.99 1.16
N LEU A 487 36.46 -2.15 0.67
CA LEU A 487 35.61 -3.15 0.03
C LEU A 487 34.72 -3.92 1.02
N MET A 488 34.97 -3.83 2.32
CA MET A 488 34.12 -4.41 3.37
C MET A 488 32.99 -3.48 3.81
N LEU A 489 33.04 -2.20 3.43
CA LEU A 489 32.00 -1.23 3.76
C LEU A 489 30.77 -1.44 2.87
N ASP A 490 29.60 -1.50 3.50
CA ASP A 490 28.32 -1.57 2.80
C ASP A 490 27.89 -0.18 2.29
N GLU A 491 27.43 -0.12 1.04
CA GLU A 491 27.03 1.16 0.40
C GLU A 491 25.89 1.85 1.16
N ALA A 492 24.94 1.12 1.75
CA ALA A 492 23.85 1.72 2.50
C ALA A 492 24.32 2.34 3.82
N THR A 493 25.32 1.74 4.48
CA THR A 493 25.96 2.34 5.67
C THR A 493 26.77 3.59 5.30
N LEU A 494 27.49 3.57 4.18
CA LEU A 494 28.19 4.74 3.64
C LEU A 494 27.20 5.85 3.25
N ALA A 495 26.05 5.49 2.67
CA ALA A 495 24.98 6.42 2.37
C ALA A 495 24.44 7.07 3.66
N ALA A 496 24.20 6.29 4.71
CA ALA A 496 23.73 6.80 6.01
C ALA A 496 24.77 7.72 6.68
N ALA A 497 26.05 7.38 6.62
CA ALA A 497 27.13 8.19 7.19
C ALA A 497 27.34 9.53 6.44
N THR A 498 26.96 9.59 5.16
CA THR A 498 27.29 10.71 4.28
C THR A 498 26.08 11.52 3.79
N ASN A 499 24.85 11.10 4.10
CA ASN A 499 23.60 11.83 3.84
C ASN A 499 23.40 13.02 4.79
N GLY A 500 22.22 13.64 4.77
CA GLY A 500 21.84 14.67 5.73
C GLY A 500 22.55 16.01 5.55
N GLN A 501 22.33 16.89 6.52
CA GLN A 501 22.84 18.27 6.50
C GLN A 501 23.58 18.60 7.78
N VAL A 502 24.71 19.27 7.64
CA VAL A 502 25.44 19.90 8.73
C VAL A 502 25.01 21.36 8.78
N PHE A 503 24.49 21.80 9.92
CA PHE A 503 24.00 23.16 10.15
C PHE A 503 25.14 24.08 10.59
N ALA A 504 26.06 23.57 11.41
CA ALA A 504 27.26 24.26 11.86
C ALA A 504 28.38 23.25 12.13
N ASP A 505 29.62 23.56 11.74
CA ASP A 505 30.80 22.78 12.13
C ASP A 505 32.02 23.71 12.21
N PRO A 506 32.13 24.51 13.28
CA PRO A 506 33.14 25.57 13.36
C PRO A 506 34.58 25.07 13.30
N LEU A 507 34.86 23.86 13.81
CA LEU A 507 36.18 23.24 13.73
C LEU A 507 36.42 22.49 12.40
N GLY A 508 35.38 22.23 11.63
CA GLY A 508 35.43 21.40 10.42
C GLY A 508 35.74 19.93 10.67
N ARG A 509 35.69 19.45 11.93
CA ARG A 509 36.14 18.10 12.30
C ARG A 509 35.14 17.04 11.87
N PHE A 510 33.85 17.27 12.12
CA PHE A 510 32.81 16.34 11.70
C PHE A 510 32.76 16.25 10.16
N SER A 511 32.77 17.40 9.49
CA SER A 511 32.75 17.50 8.04
C SER A 511 33.96 16.85 7.40
N LYS A 512 35.15 16.96 8.01
CA LYS A 512 36.36 16.29 7.54
C LYS A 512 36.23 14.77 7.58
N VAL A 513 35.74 14.19 8.68
CA VAL A 513 35.55 12.73 8.79
C VAL A 513 34.48 12.27 7.80
N ARG A 514 33.33 12.97 7.74
CA ARG A 514 32.26 12.71 6.78
C ARG A 514 32.75 12.74 5.33
N GLN A 515 33.57 13.73 4.98
CA GLN A 515 34.13 13.87 3.65
C GLN A 515 35.12 12.73 3.33
N GLY A 516 35.86 12.25 4.33
CA GLY A 516 36.70 11.05 4.18
C GLY A 516 35.91 9.87 3.62
N PHE A 517 34.73 9.58 4.17
CA PHE A 517 33.89 8.47 3.70
C PHE A 517 33.29 8.70 2.30
N LYS A 518 33.23 9.94 1.81
CA LYS A 518 32.81 10.24 0.42
C LYS A 518 33.95 10.11 -0.60
N LEU A 519 35.20 10.20 -0.14
CA LEU A 519 36.40 10.13 -0.96
C LEU A 519 36.91 8.69 -1.05
N MET A 520 36.03 7.78 -1.48
CA MET A 520 36.44 6.41 -1.80
C MET A 520 37.53 6.43 -2.89
N PRO A 521 38.65 5.71 -2.71
CA PRO A 521 39.73 5.71 -3.69
C PRO A 521 39.25 5.26 -5.08
N GLN A 522 39.76 5.90 -6.13
CA GLN A 522 39.30 5.64 -7.51
C GLN A 522 39.46 4.16 -7.90
N ASP A 523 40.57 3.53 -7.53
CA ASP A 523 40.82 2.11 -7.79
C ASP A 523 39.78 1.20 -7.12
N VAL A 524 39.29 1.56 -5.93
CA VAL A 524 38.21 0.85 -5.24
C VAL A 524 36.90 1.03 -6.00
N VAL A 525 36.58 2.25 -6.44
CA VAL A 525 35.38 2.52 -7.25
C VAL A 525 35.41 1.71 -8.55
N LEU A 526 36.54 1.68 -9.26
CA LEU A 526 36.71 0.87 -10.48
C LEU A 526 36.57 -0.63 -10.21
N SER A 527 37.11 -1.12 -9.10
CA SER A 527 36.93 -2.51 -8.66
C SER A 527 35.46 -2.84 -8.42
N LEU A 528 34.73 -1.96 -7.72
CA LEU A 528 33.30 -2.13 -7.48
C LEU A 528 32.49 -2.06 -8.79
N ILE A 529 32.81 -1.14 -9.71
CA ILE A 529 32.21 -1.07 -11.04
C ILE A 529 32.41 -2.42 -11.77
N SER A 530 33.64 -2.94 -11.85
CA SER A 530 33.92 -4.25 -12.45
C SER A 530 33.07 -5.36 -11.83
N ARG A 531 32.97 -5.41 -10.49
CA ARG A 531 32.14 -6.41 -9.80
C ARG A 531 30.67 -6.28 -10.15
N ARG A 532 30.12 -5.06 -10.20
CA ARG A 532 28.72 -4.84 -10.61
C ARG A 532 28.49 -5.27 -12.05
N LEU A 533 29.41 -5.00 -12.97
CA LEU A 533 29.30 -5.48 -14.36
C LEU A 533 29.18 -7.00 -14.43
N GLY A 534 29.99 -7.74 -13.67
CA GLY A 534 29.90 -9.20 -13.60
C GLY A 534 28.59 -9.69 -12.97
N MET A 535 28.14 -9.06 -11.88
CA MET A 535 26.86 -9.38 -11.24
C MET A 535 25.68 -9.15 -12.19
N ILE A 536 25.66 -8.02 -12.90
CA ILE A 536 24.61 -7.67 -13.88
C ILE A 536 24.61 -8.68 -15.04
N ALA A 537 25.79 -9.03 -15.58
CA ALA A 537 25.91 -10.03 -16.64
C ALA A 537 25.42 -11.41 -16.20
N GLN A 538 25.84 -11.87 -15.02
CA GLN A 538 25.50 -13.18 -14.50
C GLN A 538 24.02 -13.28 -14.13
N ALA A 539 23.48 -12.31 -13.40
CA ALA A 539 22.10 -12.31 -12.96
C ALA A 539 21.14 -12.05 -14.14
N GLY A 540 21.33 -10.94 -14.85
CA GLY A 540 20.44 -10.50 -15.94
C GLY A 540 20.65 -11.27 -17.24
N GLN A 541 21.79 -11.07 -17.90
CA GLN A 541 22.02 -11.60 -19.26
C GLN A 541 22.14 -13.13 -19.29
N TYR A 542 22.68 -13.74 -18.22
CA TYR A 542 22.91 -15.17 -18.15
C TYR A 542 21.78 -15.93 -17.43
N ASN A 543 21.48 -15.63 -16.17
CA ASN A 543 20.58 -16.45 -15.35
C ASN A 543 19.09 -16.25 -15.68
N VAL A 544 18.59 -15.01 -15.81
CA VAL A 544 17.16 -14.74 -16.05
C VAL A 544 16.59 -15.54 -17.25
N PRO A 545 17.16 -15.48 -18.47
CA PRO A 545 16.65 -16.27 -19.60
C PRO A 545 16.73 -17.79 -19.39
N ARG A 546 17.68 -18.27 -18.58
CA ARG A 546 17.85 -19.70 -18.29
C ARG A 546 16.82 -20.19 -17.29
N MET A 547 16.54 -19.43 -16.24
CA MET A 547 15.54 -19.80 -15.22
C MET A 547 14.13 -19.76 -15.82
N LEU A 548 13.82 -18.71 -16.59
CA LEU A 548 12.53 -18.57 -17.26
C LEU A 548 12.27 -19.71 -18.26
N ARG A 549 13.26 -20.11 -19.07
CA ARG A 549 13.11 -21.28 -19.98
C ARG A 549 12.94 -22.61 -19.27
N ARG A 550 13.38 -22.72 -18.01
CA ARG A 550 13.20 -23.91 -17.17
C ARG A 550 11.86 -23.92 -16.45
N GLY A 551 11.10 -22.82 -16.49
CA GLY A 551 9.89 -22.66 -15.70
C GLY A 551 10.14 -22.34 -14.23
N ASP A 552 11.38 -22.02 -13.82
CA ASP A 552 11.71 -21.69 -12.43
C ASP A 552 11.51 -20.19 -12.16
N GLY A 553 10.25 -19.81 -11.92
CA GLY A 553 9.85 -18.43 -11.66
C GLY A 553 10.48 -17.83 -10.40
N ALA A 554 10.66 -18.63 -9.34
CA ALA A 554 11.25 -18.16 -8.10
C ALA A 554 12.74 -17.81 -8.29
N ALA A 555 13.52 -18.68 -8.94
CA ALA A 555 14.91 -18.39 -9.24
C ALA A 555 15.07 -17.23 -10.25
N ALA A 556 14.15 -17.11 -11.20
CA ALA A 556 14.11 -15.97 -12.11
C ALA A 556 13.87 -14.65 -11.36
N MET A 557 12.92 -14.63 -10.42
CA MET A 557 12.63 -13.45 -9.60
C MET A 557 13.84 -13.02 -8.75
N LEU A 558 14.53 -13.97 -8.12
CA LEU A 558 15.77 -13.69 -7.38
C LEU A 558 16.88 -13.14 -8.30
N SER A 559 16.99 -13.66 -9.52
CA SER A 559 17.96 -13.17 -10.50
C SER A 559 17.62 -11.75 -10.99
N ILE A 560 16.33 -11.42 -11.14
CA ILE A 560 15.87 -10.07 -11.48
C ILE A 560 16.18 -9.09 -10.33
N ASP A 561 15.90 -9.45 -9.09
CA ASP A 561 16.20 -8.62 -7.91
C ASP A 561 17.72 -8.32 -7.81
N GLU A 562 18.57 -9.33 -8.00
CA GLU A 562 20.03 -9.16 -8.00
C GLU A 562 20.50 -8.26 -9.16
N PHE A 563 19.94 -8.44 -10.37
CA PHE A 563 20.20 -7.58 -11.51
C PHE A 563 19.85 -6.12 -11.22
N VAL A 564 18.68 -5.87 -10.60
CA VAL A 564 18.22 -4.52 -10.26
C VAL A 564 19.13 -3.87 -9.23
N LYS A 565 19.48 -4.59 -8.15
CA LYS A 565 20.39 -4.09 -7.10
C LYS A 565 21.77 -3.76 -7.64
N ALA A 566 22.34 -4.66 -8.44
CA ALA A 566 23.67 -4.46 -9.02
C ALA A 566 23.69 -3.28 -10.01
N THR A 567 22.65 -3.14 -10.83
CA THR A 567 22.50 -2.02 -11.76
C THR A 567 22.31 -0.69 -11.03
N ALA A 568 21.48 -0.66 -9.99
CA ALA A 568 21.29 0.52 -9.16
C ALA A 568 22.62 0.99 -8.53
N SER A 569 23.40 0.07 -7.95
CA SER A 569 24.72 0.40 -7.39
C SER A 569 25.68 0.93 -8.47
N LEU A 570 25.71 0.31 -9.65
CA LEU A 570 26.53 0.78 -10.77
C LEU A 570 26.21 2.24 -11.14
N VAL A 571 24.92 2.62 -11.18
CA VAL A 571 24.50 4.00 -11.48
C VAL A 571 25.07 4.99 -10.46
N PHE A 572 25.12 4.64 -9.17
CA PHE A 572 25.72 5.51 -8.15
C PHE A 572 27.24 5.58 -8.26
N LEU A 573 27.90 4.43 -8.47
CA LEU A 573 29.35 4.36 -8.60
C LEU A 573 29.87 5.13 -9.81
N ILE A 574 29.22 4.98 -10.97
CA ILE A 574 29.64 5.67 -12.21
C ILE A 574 29.47 7.18 -12.07
N ASN A 575 28.40 7.65 -11.41
CA ASN A 575 28.18 9.07 -11.11
C ASN A 575 29.05 9.60 -9.95
N THR A 576 29.97 8.79 -9.43
CA THR A 576 30.92 9.05 -8.35
C THR A 576 30.28 9.32 -6.97
N PRO A 577 30.68 8.58 -5.92
CA PRO A 577 30.13 8.79 -4.58
C PRO A 577 30.32 10.19 -4.00
N THR A 578 31.37 10.90 -4.42
CA THR A 578 31.60 12.27 -3.98
C THR A 578 30.51 13.24 -4.48
N ALA A 579 29.97 13.03 -5.69
CA ALA A 579 28.97 13.92 -6.29
C ALA A 579 27.53 13.53 -5.92
N VAL A 580 27.23 12.22 -5.90
CA VAL A 580 25.85 11.73 -5.74
C VAL A 580 25.60 10.99 -4.43
N GLY A 581 26.65 10.68 -3.68
CA GLY A 581 26.57 9.79 -2.50
C GLY A 581 26.57 8.31 -2.90
N TYR A 582 26.22 7.46 -1.95
CA TYR A 582 26.14 6.01 -2.15
C TYR A 582 24.69 5.55 -2.28
N LEU A 583 24.49 4.37 -2.85
CA LEU A 583 23.18 3.76 -2.95
C LEU A 583 22.63 3.47 -1.54
N PRO A 584 21.44 3.99 -1.16
CA PRO A 584 20.88 3.76 0.16
C PRO A 584 20.25 2.36 0.29
N TYR A 585 19.79 2.06 1.51
CA TYR A 585 19.08 0.83 1.86
C TYR A 585 17.91 0.53 0.91
N TYR A 586 17.62 -0.75 0.66
CA TYR A 586 16.77 -1.20 -0.46
C TYR A 586 15.43 -0.44 -0.59
N LYS A 587 14.79 -0.14 0.54
CA LYS A 587 13.48 0.55 0.55
C LYS A 587 13.52 1.98 -0.02
N TRP A 588 14.70 2.62 -0.06
CA TRP A 588 14.89 3.97 -0.60
C TRP A 588 15.63 4.01 -1.94
N GLN A 589 16.02 2.85 -2.49
CA GLN A 589 16.82 2.81 -3.72
C GLN A 589 16.15 3.52 -4.88
N PHE A 590 14.87 3.24 -5.15
CA PHE A 590 14.15 3.89 -6.26
C PHE A 590 13.84 5.36 -5.99
N ALA A 591 13.60 5.77 -4.73
CA ALA A 591 13.48 7.20 -4.40
C ALA A 591 14.79 7.95 -4.70
N ALA A 592 15.93 7.33 -4.38
CA ALA A 592 17.24 7.88 -4.67
C ALA A 592 17.60 7.88 -6.16
N LEU A 593 17.29 6.79 -6.89
CA LEU A 593 17.47 6.70 -8.34
C LEU A 593 16.63 7.75 -9.08
N ARG A 594 15.34 7.92 -8.74
CA ARG A 594 14.47 8.95 -9.32
C ARG A 594 14.97 10.37 -9.01
N LYS A 595 15.46 10.60 -7.78
CA LYS A 595 16.06 11.90 -7.41
C LYS A 595 17.34 12.17 -8.19
N LEU A 596 18.13 11.14 -8.46
CA LEU A 596 19.35 11.22 -9.25
C LEU A 596 19.03 11.45 -10.73
N SER A 597 18.13 10.68 -11.35
CA SER A 597 17.79 10.78 -12.77
C SER A 597 17.27 12.17 -13.18
N ARG A 598 16.66 12.91 -12.25
CA ARG A 598 16.21 14.30 -12.47
C ARG A 598 17.34 15.33 -12.51
N ARG A 599 18.57 14.99 -12.08
CA ARG A 599 19.71 15.92 -12.13
C ARG A 599 20.25 16.00 -13.55
N ILE A 600 20.56 17.22 -13.99
CA ILE A 600 21.23 17.48 -15.26
C ILE A 600 22.58 16.74 -15.29
N ALA A 601 22.92 16.16 -16.44
CA ALA A 601 24.16 15.43 -16.70
C ALA A 601 24.37 14.13 -15.88
N THR A 602 23.31 13.58 -15.31
CA THR A 602 23.35 12.23 -14.72
C THR A 602 23.65 11.20 -15.81
N MET A 603 24.67 10.37 -15.57
CA MET A 603 24.95 9.22 -16.42
C MET A 603 23.93 8.11 -16.14
N LEU A 604 23.47 7.45 -17.22
CA LEU A 604 22.47 6.38 -17.16
C LEU A 604 21.12 6.83 -16.53
N ALA A 605 20.70 8.07 -16.75
CA ALA A 605 19.48 8.62 -16.18
C ALA A 605 18.21 7.79 -16.48
N ASP A 606 18.12 7.26 -17.71
CA ASP A 606 16.96 6.50 -18.21
C ASP A 606 16.89 5.07 -17.66
N VAL A 607 17.98 4.55 -17.06
CA VAL A 607 18.02 3.18 -16.52
C VAL A 607 17.01 3.02 -15.38
N THR A 608 16.69 4.08 -14.65
CA THR A 608 15.72 4.02 -13.53
C THR A 608 14.35 3.52 -13.99
N GLU A 609 13.79 4.12 -15.04
CA GLU A 609 12.49 3.73 -15.60
C GLU A 609 12.54 2.31 -16.18
N GLN A 610 13.67 1.94 -16.79
CA GLN A 610 13.87 0.60 -17.34
C GLN A 610 13.91 -0.47 -16.25
N LEU A 611 14.55 -0.20 -15.12
CA LEU A 611 14.55 -1.10 -13.95
C LEU A 611 13.14 -1.25 -13.37
N GLU A 612 12.37 -0.16 -13.27
CA GLU A 612 10.96 -0.22 -12.84
C GLU A 612 10.10 -1.04 -13.80
N LYS A 613 10.35 -0.92 -15.11
CA LYS A 613 9.69 -1.73 -16.13
C LYS A 613 10.01 -3.21 -15.98
N VAL A 614 11.29 -3.57 -15.74
CA VAL A 614 11.70 -4.95 -15.47
C VAL A 614 10.98 -5.51 -14.24
N LEU A 615 10.93 -4.74 -13.14
CA LEU A 615 10.23 -5.16 -11.92
C LEU A 615 8.72 -5.32 -12.14
N ARG A 616 8.06 -4.38 -12.81
CA ARG A 616 6.62 -4.45 -13.11
C ARG A 616 6.24 -5.70 -13.90
N LEU A 617 7.07 -6.07 -14.87
CA LEU A 617 6.84 -7.25 -15.72
C LEU A 617 7.33 -8.56 -15.08
N SER A 618 8.11 -8.50 -13.99
CA SER A 618 8.78 -9.66 -13.40
C SER A 618 7.81 -10.73 -12.93
N SER A 619 6.69 -10.36 -12.30
CA SER A 619 5.69 -11.32 -11.81
C SER A 619 5.05 -12.09 -12.98
N ALA A 620 4.64 -11.38 -14.02
CA ALA A 620 4.07 -11.99 -15.23
C ALA A 620 5.11 -12.87 -15.96
N ALA A 621 6.37 -12.44 -16.03
CA ALA A 621 7.45 -13.23 -16.65
C ALA A 621 7.77 -14.49 -15.84
N CYS A 622 7.82 -14.39 -14.51
CA CYS A 622 8.21 -15.49 -13.63
C CYS A 622 7.08 -16.49 -13.39
N PHE A 623 5.84 -16.04 -13.29
CA PHE A 623 4.72 -16.86 -12.82
C PHE A 623 3.52 -16.93 -13.76
N GLY A 624 3.57 -16.27 -14.93
CA GLY A 624 2.47 -16.27 -15.90
C GLY A 624 2.25 -17.63 -16.59
N GLY A 625 1.14 -18.31 -16.28
CA GLY A 625 0.77 -19.61 -16.87
C GLY A 625 -0.55 -20.16 -16.35
N ALA A 626 -1.06 -21.23 -16.98
CA ALA A 626 -2.27 -21.92 -16.51
C ALA A 626 -1.90 -22.85 -15.33
N GLY A 627 -2.39 -22.50 -14.14
CA GLY A 627 -2.06 -23.17 -12.88
C GLY A 627 -0.77 -22.60 -12.30
N PHE A 628 -0.85 -22.09 -11.07
CA PHE A 628 0.27 -21.59 -10.27
C PHE A 628 1.60 -22.33 -10.55
N GLY A 629 2.54 -21.66 -11.22
CA GLY A 629 3.96 -22.01 -11.13
C GLY A 629 4.62 -22.79 -12.27
N GLU A 630 4.02 -22.96 -13.45
CA GLU A 630 4.77 -23.47 -14.61
C GLU A 630 4.50 -22.62 -15.86
N GLY A 631 5.52 -21.87 -16.27
CA GLY A 631 5.49 -20.93 -17.39
C GLY A 631 4.93 -21.57 -18.66
N GLY A 632 3.76 -21.12 -19.09
CA GLY A 632 3.08 -21.62 -20.28
C GLY A 632 2.19 -20.55 -20.92
N LYS A 633 2.32 -20.41 -22.26
CA LYS A 633 1.56 -19.62 -23.27
C LYS A 633 1.12 -18.16 -22.96
N GLY A 634 1.10 -17.68 -21.71
CA GLY A 634 0.79 -16.31 -21.30
C GLY A 634 1.99 -15.48 -20.83
N ALA A 635 3.06 -16.09 -20.29
CA ALA A 635 4.27 -15.37 -19.87
C ALA A 635 5.18 -14.90 -21.02
N GLY A 636 5.02 -15.45 -22.24
CA GLY A 636 5.91 -15.18 -23.38
C GLY A 636 6.18 -13.69 -23.63
N PRO A 637 5.14 -12.84 -23.80
CA PRO A 637 5.33 -11.41 -24.01
C PRO A 637 6.07 -10.69 -22.87
N ALA A 638 5.82 -11.09 -21.61
CA ALA A 638 6.51 -10.51 -20.45
C ALA A 638 7.98 -10.96 -20.38
N ILE A 639 8.25 -12.24 -20.66
CA ILE A 639 9.62 -12.79 -20.76
C ILE A 639 10.42 -12.05 -21.84
N ASP A 640 9.83 -11.86 -23.01
CA ASP A 640 10.48 -11.17 -24.13
C ASP A 640 10.78 -9.70 -23.78
N GLN A 641 9.84 -9.00 -23.17
CA GLN A 641 10.04 -7.61 -22.75
C GLN A 641 11.05 -7.46 -21.62
N VAL A 642 11.03 -8.34 -20.61
CA VAL A 642 12.03 -8.34 -19.53
C VAL A 642 13.43 -8.58 -20.10
N THR A 643 13.58 -9.60 -20.95
CA THR A 643 14.87 -9.94 -21.57
C THR A 643 15.38 -8.80 -22.45
N ALA A 644 14.52 -8.24 -23.31
CA ALA A 644 14.88 -7.12 -24.17
C ALA A 644 15.26 -5.86 -23.38
N THR A 645 14.57 -5.59 -22.27
CA THR A 645 14.89 -4.43 -21.41
C THR A 645 16.23 -4.65 -20.69
N ILE A 646 16.52 -5.86 -20.21
CA ILE A 646 17.83 -6.22 -19.63
C ILE A 646 18.95 -6.00 -20.66
N ASP A 647 18.78 -6.50 -21.88
CA ASP A 647 19.78 -6.35 -22.94
C ASP A 647 19.98 -4.87 -23.33
N HIS A 648 18.90 -4.08 -23.35
CA HIS A 648 18.97 -2.65 -23.60
C HIS A 648 19.75 -1.91 -22.50
N ILE A 649 19.46 -2.17 -21.23
CA ILE A 649 20.21 -1.61 -20.09
C ILE A 649 21.71 -1.94 -20.24
N CYS A 650 22.06 -3.19 -20.54
CA CYS A 650 23.44 -3.61 -20.70
C CYS A 650 24.13 -2.87 -21.86
N ALA A 651 23.44 -2.68 -22.99
CA ALA A 651 23.97 -1.91 -24.10
C ALA A 651 24.19 -0.42 -23.75
N GLU A 652 23.28 0.20 -22.99
CA GLU A 652 23.45 1.58 -22.51
C GLU A 652 24.63 1.70 -21.52
N ILE A 653 24.83 0.70 -20.66
CA ILE A 653 26.00 0.63 -19.78
C ILE A 653 27.29 0.61 -20.61
N VAL A 654 27.40 -0.24 -21.63
CA VAL A 654 28.59 -0.28 -22.50
C VAL A 654 28.81 1.05 -23.21
N LYS A 655 27.75 1.66 -23.76
CA LYS A 655 27.85 2.99 -24.38
C LYS A 655 28.37 4.03 -23.40
N GLN A 656 27.93 4.00 -22.14
CA GLN A 656 28.40 4.92 -21.11
C GLN A 656 29.86 4.63 -20.73
N LEU A 657 30.26 3.36 -20.56
CA LEU A 657 31.65 3.00 -20.30
C LEU A 657 32.58 3.48 -21.43
N LYS A 658 32.15 3.40 -22.70
CA LYS A 658 32.89 3.94 -23.83
C LYS A 658 33.02 5.47 -23.77
N ARG A 659 31.95 6.18 -23.40
CA ARG A 659 31.97 7.65 -23.21
C ARG A 659 32.97 8.05 -22.13
N GLU A 660 33.01 7.30 -21.04
CA GLU A 660 33.97 7.47 -19.93
C GLU A 660 35.37 6.89 -20.23
N ARG A 661 35.57 6.31 -21.44
CA ARG A 661 36.82 5.67 -21.88
C ARG A 661 37.29 4.52 -20.99
N LEU A 662 36.36 3.85 -20.32
CA LEU A 662 36.63 2.67 -19.50
C LEU A 662 36.60 1.36 -20.29
N THR A 663 36.18 1.42 -21.56
CA THR A 663 36.25 0.29 -22.50
C THR A 663 36.38 0.77 -23.93
N GLU A 664 37.03 -0.04 -24.76
CA GLU A 664 37.09 0.11 -26.22
C GLU A 664 36.17 -0.89 -26.95
N SER A 665 35.62 -1.87 -26.23
CA SER A 665 34.78 -2.94 -26.79
C SER A 665 33.34 -2.49 -27.05
N ASP A 666 32.73 -3.03 -28.10
CA ASP A 666 31.30 -2.86 -28.44
C ASP A 666 30.42 -4.03 -27.96
N GLU A 667 31.03 -5.06 -27.35
CA GLU A 667 30.30 -6.25 -26.89
C GLU A 667 29.37 -5.93 -25.72
N THR A 668 28.08 -6.22 -25.86
CA THR A 668 27.08 -5.85 -24.85
C THR A 668 27.01 -6.81 -23.66
N PHE A 669 27.74 -7.93 -23.69
CA PHE A 669 27.84 -8.84 -22.55
C PHE A 669 28.81 -8.26 -21.50
N LEU A 670 28.29 -7.83 -20.36
CA LEU A 670 29.03 -6.97 -19.42
C LEU A 670 30.20 -7.67 -18.72
N GLU A 671 30.19 -9.00 -18.62
CA GLU A 671 31.32 -9.77 -18.10
C GLU A 671 32.60 -9.51 -18.91
N TRP A 672 32.48 -9.34 -20.23
CA TRP A 672 33.63 -9.09 -21.11
C TRP A 672 34.16 -7.65 -21.01
N GLN A 673 33.44 -6.76 -20.33
CA GLN A 673 33.87 -5.38 -20.11
C GLN A 673 34.77 -5.24 -18.88
N ARG A 674 34.74 -6.22 -17.98
CA ARG A 674 35.47 -6.17 -16.70
C ARG A 674 36.99 -6.01 -16.87
N PRO A 675 37.68 -6.74 -17.76
CA PRO A 675 39.12 -6.57 -17.93
C PRO A 675 39.50 -5.15 -18.36
N TYR A 676 38.73 -4.52 -19.26
CA TYR A 676 38.97 -3.16 -19.72
C TYR A 676 38.84 -2.13 -18.58
N VAL A 677 37.80 -2.26 -17.74
CA VAL A 677 37.64 -1.40 -16.56
C VAL A 677 38.81 -1.61 -15.60
N GLU A 678 39.23 -2.85 -15.38
CA GLU A 678 40.31 -3.18 -14.45
C GLU A 678 41.69 -2.73 -14.94
N GLU A 679 41.93 -2.59 -16.24
CA GLU A 679 43.17 -2.01 -16.79
C GLU A 679 43.42 -0.57 -16.29
N HIS A 680 42.37 0.13 -15.86
CA HIS A 680 42.46 1.48 -15.30
C HIS A 680 42.80 1.50 -13.81
N ILE A 681 42.81 0.34 -13.13
CA ILE A 681 43.22 0.24 -11.74
C ILE A 681 44.75 0.32 -11.68
N VAL A 682 45.28 1.34 -10.99
CA VAL A 682 46.73 1.59 -10.89
C VAL A 682 47.36 0.68 -9.84
N SER A 683 46.66 0.43 -8.75
CA SER A 683 47.11 -0.41 -7.65
C SER A 683 47.40 -1.84 -8.11
N SER A 684 48.49 -2.39 -7.56
CA SER A 684 48.87 -3.80 -7.74
C SER A 684 48.23 -4.73 -6.70
N ASN A 685 47.40 -4.21 -5.80
CA ASN A 685 46.76 -5.03 -4.77
C ASN A 685 45.77 -6.01 -5.42
N PRO A 686 45.96 -7.35 -5.27
CA PRO A 686 45.14 -8.34 -5.94
C PRO A 686 43.67 -8.31 -5.53
N VAL A 687 43.34 -7.77 -4.35
CA VAL A 687 41.94 -7.68 -3.88
C VAL A 687 41.07 -6.80 -4.79
N LEU A 688 41.68 -5.89 -5.56
CA LEU A 688 40.97 -4.95 -6.43
C LEU A 688 40.63 -5.53 -7.80
N ARG A 689 41.18 -6.70 -8.15
CA ARG A 689 40.98 -7.32 -9.46
C ARG A 689 40.07 -8.54 -9.34
N SER A 690 39.36 -8.83 -10.42
CA SER A 690 38.66 -10.11 -10.52
C SER A 690 39.64 -11.24 -10.78
N LEU A 691 39.36 -12.42 -10.21
CA LEU A 691 40.17 -13.63 -10.36
C LEU A 691 40.09 -14.19 -11.78
#